data_AF-A0A2V0RNE1-F1
#
_entry.id   AF-A0A2V0RNE1-F1
#
_cell.length_a   1.000
_cell.length_b   1.000
_cell.length_c   1.000
_cell.angle_alpha   90.00
_cell.angle_beta   90.00
_cell.angle_gamma   90.00
#
_symmetry.space_group_name_H-M   'P 1'
#
loop_
_entity.id
_entity.type
_entity.pdbx_description
1 polymer ?
#
loop_
_entity_poly.entity_id
_entity_poly.type
_entity_poly.pdbx_seq_one_letter_code
_entity_poly.pdbx_strand_id
1 'polypeptide(L)'
;MEDGGEGAGARAVLVPLSGIIAACDGTPYADENEVVDYYGALNSSMIMRGCVDSSSKNMAFRVGVRGPRGNIPRPLPEHRVDTSMGMGEEFMRSCEQMNRTNQSMPVSWPRVDLFGTARRLAMACAHYAVWGRLTPAEIRGGGNVQIAAIAATTDPISADNGAVFVSTKLVSHSDPNLLCAFANSITGEGGTMYCDLLGVTPTGVIRTPNAQNAALAQGCHGALRILESVFEGSGHGAFFCLAVAQGVHRIMSFHGHSDEGAFTRDVFRAGEAGVPYGAIPIDAVQGNSMPNPQRSVAGFRSVYVSIGLASAGAVALADPMVDIDGRMFPTILSTDRGDFADPGDDNAGDADDSADLTTQWAESSGEWSKYYAHALNEVFNTSGGIDLVCRHLTMQANSLAGTDNRHMRFKVAVAFWWIEPSCSCPVGNNFFPAFVANHGPLAIRHSERVVPALDGVAILTDRSDHLRTTIQVDYRYARRHALIIHLNQHARDGTGHIILESGVVNDFTLVGGAGNMGPRILAQNRLNTYLWGRGLSTVIAGGELVSVSRTLVFTVVSTHAPRNGIIRNTHTPRADELVSGDVTFNVSMLMGGPPGVPGAVPPRDIRRARTRAATAITGAADSRRAAHIINEQLMRPTLIDFGPLPQGTGATIRQPSRTEIIPAAVGAVDGNNPFIPDADVANRTGAAVNGGVANGPAAPVRIENRRDRGPRPPRAGRAGFGGAMPAGRGGGPAAPIPPVGANVPAAPNIPPVPPVPPAPPNLPSQGAGAGNNGTGAAAANQANAQASNSSNSGGTPGVTSADV
;
A
#
# COMPACT_ATOMS: atom_id res chain seq x y z
N MET A 1 -41.24 28.94 -27.85
CA MET A 1 -41.42 27.49 -28.03
C MET A 1 -40.28 26.82 -27.30
N GLU A 2 -40.69 25.90 -26.45
CA GLU A 2 -39.90 24.95 -25.66
C GLU A 2 -38.74 24.30 -26.47
N ASP A 3 -37.67 23.78 -25.87
CA ASP A 3 -37.57 23.25 -24.50
C ASP A 3 -36.27 23.63 -23.78
N GLY A 4 -36.36 23.73 -22.45
CA GLY A 4 -35.20 23.81 -21.55
C GLY A 4 -34.81 22.41 -21.06
N GLY A 5 -33.51 22.14 -20.99
CA GLY A 5 -32.98 20.86 -20.53
C GLY A 5 -31.73 21.03 -19.69
N GLU A 6 -31.87 21.46 -18.43
CA GLU A 6 -30.79 21.46 -17.44
C GLU A 6 -30.39 20.02 -17.09
N GLY A 7 -29.56 19.43 -17.94
CA GLY A 7 -28.95 18.12 -17.76
C GLY A 7 -27.55 18.21 -17.15
N ALA A 8 -27.39 18.98 -16.06
CA ALA A 8 -26.16 18.96 -15.24
C ALA A 8 -26.08 17.63 -14.47
N GLY A 9 -25.92 16.53 -15.21
CA GLY A 9 -25.71 15.21 -14.66
C GLY A 9 -24.41 15.23 -13.87
N ALA A 10 -24.53 15.28 -12.54
CA ALA A 10 -23.42 15.07 -11.65
C ALA A 10 -22.76 13.73 -12.01
N ARG A 11 -21.62 13.79 -12.69
CA ARG A 11 -20.77 12.61 -12.91
C ARG A 11 -20.51 12.05 -11.52
N ALA A 12 -21.08 10.88 -11.23
CA ALA A 12 -20.86 10.21 -9.96
C ALA A 12 -19.35 10.10 -9.77
N VAL A 13 -18.82 10.74 -8.72
CA VAL A 13 -17.39 10.73 -8.43
C VAL A 13 -17.02 9.29 -8.12
N LEU A 14 -16.40 8.62 -9.09
CA LEU A 14 -16.03 7.23 -8.97
C LEU A 14 -14.84 7.15 -8.01
N VAL A 15 -15.13 6.89 -6.73
CA VAL A 15 -14.10 6.62 -5.71
C VAL A 15 -13.18 5.50 -6.25
N PRO A 16 -11.88 5.75 -6.52
CA PRO A 16 -11.06 4.82 -7.32
C PRO A 16 -10.88 3.44 -6.70
N LEU A 17 -10.94 3.34 -5.37
CA LEU A 17 -10.99 2.09 -4.60
C LEU A 17 -12.23 1.21 -4.91
N SER A 18 -13.32 1.77 -5.43
CA SER A 18 -14.53 1.03 -5.76
C SER A 18 -14.30 0.10 -6.94
N GLY A 19 -14.62 -1.19 -6.79
CA GLY A 19 -14.56 -2.16 -7.89
C GLY A 19 -13.14 -2.59 -8.30
N ILE A 20 -12.12 -2.42 -7.46
CA ILE A 20 -10.85 -3.15 -7.64
C ILE A 20 -11.12 -4.66 -7.59
N ILE A 21 -11.90 -5.09 -6.61
CA ILE A 21 -12.38 -6.47 -6.49
C ILE A 21 -13.88 -6.51 -6.82
N ALA A 22 -14.25 -7.33 -7.81
CA ALA A 22 -15.64 -7.54 -8.22
C ALA A 22 -16.40 -8.46 -7.26
N ALA A 23 -15.73 -9.49 -6.74
CA ALA A 23 -16.29 -10.44 -5.79
C ALA A 23 -15.21 -10.98 -4.84
N CYS A 24 -15.59 -11.16 -3.58
CA CYS A 24 -14.81 -11.85 -2.56
C CYS A 24 -15.62 -13.02 -2.02
N ASP A 25 -14.95 -14.14 -1.78
CA ASP A 25 -15.50 -15.15 -0.89
C ASP A 25 -15.64 -14.61 0.56
N GLY A 26 -16.69 -15.06 1.26
CA GLY A 26 -17.02 -14.62 2.62
C GLY A 26 -16.50 -15.51 3.75
N THR A 27 -15.86 -16.65 3.44
CA THR A 27 -15.37 -17.61 4.44
C THR A 27 -14.24 -16.98 5.24
N PRO A 28 -14.30 -16.93 6.58
CA PRO A 28 -13.19 -16.49 7.41
C PRO A 28 -11.96 -17.39 7.21
N TYR A 29 -10.77 -16.84 7.42
CA TYR A 29 -9.54 -17.64 7.48
C TYR A 29 -9.61 -18.57 8.71
N ALA A 30 -9.25 -19.84 8.54
CA ALA A 30 -9.20 -20.84 9.60
C ALA A 30 -7.99 -20.62 10.53
N ASP A 31 -6.83 -20.35 9.95
CA ASP A 31 -5.57 -20.06 10.65
C ASP A 31 -4.70 -19.01 9.94
N GLU A 32 -3.53 -18.71 10.50
CA GLU A 32 -2.63 -17.64 10.04
C GLU A 32 -1.77 -18.01 8.83
N ASN A 33 -1.70 -19.29 8.47
CA ASN A 33 -0.95 -19.80 7.32
C ASN A 33 -1.79 -19.81 6.04
N GLU A 34 -3.11 -19.71 6.15
CA GLU A 34 -4.00 -19.62 5.00
C GLU A 34 -3.78 -18.32 4.20
N VAL A 35 -4.01 -18.43 2.90
CA VAL A 35 -3.93 -17.33 1.94
C VAL A 35 -5.16 -17.32 1.05
N VAL A 36 -5.50 -16.15 0.52
CA VAL A 36 -6.43 -15.97 -0.59
C VAL A 36 -5.66 -15.44 -1.79
N ASP A 37 -5.85 -16.09 -2.95
CA ASP A 37 -5.41 -15.56 -4.25
C ASP A 37 -6.55 -14.78 -4.91
N TYR A 38 -6.23 -13.56 -5.36
CA TYR A 38 -7.11 -12.69 -6.14
C TYR A 38 -6.62 -12.65 -7.58
N TYR A 39 -7.49 -13.03 -8.53
CA TYR A 39 -7.12 -13.19 -9.93
C TYR A 39 -7.66 -12.05 -10.79
N GLY A 40 -6.81 -11.53 -11.68
CA GLY A 40 -7.17 -10.60 -12.74
C GLY A 40 -6.49 -10.94 -14.06
N ALA A 41 -6.96 -10.34 -15.14
CA ALA A 41 -6.39 -10.48 -16.48
C ALA A 41 -5.91 -9.13 -17.01
N LEU A 42 -4.68 -9.10 -17.51
CA LEU A 42 -4.20 -8.07 -18.43
C LEU A 42 -4.41 -8.63 -19.84
N ASN A 43 -5.32 -8.04 -20.61
CA ASN A 43 -5.43 -8.35 -22.03
C ASN A 43 -4.66 -7.32 -22.82
N SER A 44 -4.12 -7.76 -23.95
CA SER A 44 -3.41 -6.92 -24.90
C SER A 44 -3.81 -7.32 -26.31
N SER A 45 -4.00 -6.34 -27.19
CA SER A 45 -4.27 -6.58 -28.61
C SER A 45 -3.37 -5.70 -29.48
N MET A 46 -2.99 -6.22 -30.65
CA MET A 46 -2.27 -5.48 -31.67
C MET A 46 -2.67 -5.96 -33.07
N ILE A 47 -2.37 -5.17 -34.10
CA ILE A 47 -2.42 -5.66 -35.48
C ILE A 47 -1.13 -6.41 -35.78
N MET A 48 -1.27 -7.68 -36.17
CA MET A 48 -0.17 -8.56 -36.55
C MET A 48 -0.52 -9.29 -37.85
N ARG A 49 0.30 -9.07 -38.88
CA ARG A 49 0.13 -9.51 -40.27
C ARG A 49 -1.22 -9.09 -40.88
N GLY A 50 -1.73 -7.93 -40.48
CA GLY A 50 -3.05 -7.41 -40.88
C GLY A 50 -4.25 -8.08 -40.20
N CYS A 51 -4.04 -8.88 -39.15
CA CYS A 51 -5.10 -9.45 -38.31
C CYS A 51 -4.99 -8.90 -36.88
N VAL A 52 -6.10 -8.82 -36.14
CA VAL A 52 -6.02 -8.55 -34.69
C VAL A 52 -5.51 -9.80 -34.00
N ASP A 53 -4.33 -9.72 -33.37
CA ASP A 53 -3.83 -10.74 -32.45
C ASP A 53 -4.07 -10.28 -31.00
N SER A 54 -4.34 -11.23 -30.11
CA SER A 54 -4.69 -10.96 -28.71
C SER A 54 -3.96 -11.89 -27.74
N SER A 55 -3.51 -11.33 -26.62
CA SER A 55 -2.87 -12.06 -25.52
C SER A 55 -3.51 -11.66 -24.19
N SER A 56 -4.03 -12.66 -23.47
CA SER A 56 -4.52 -12.52 -22.10
C SER A 56 -3.49 -13.10 -21.12
N LYS A 57 -3.20 -12.36 -20.06
CA LYS A 57 -2.18 -12.67 -19.07
C LYS A 57 -2.77 -12.68 -17.67
N ASN A 58 -2.56 -13.77 -16.93
CA ASN A 58 -3.03 -13.89 -15.56
C ASN A 58 -2.14 -13.12 -14.58
N MET A 59 -2.78 -12.41 -13.66
CA MET A 59 -2.18 -11.75 -12.51
C MET A 59 -2.87 -12.24 -11.25
N ALA A 60 -2.20 -13.08 -10.48
CA ALA A 60 -2.64 -13.48 -9.15
C ALA A 60 -1.98 -12.59 -8.08
N PHE A 61 -2.78 -12.09 -7.15
CA PHE A 61 -2.35 -11.34 -5.99
C PHE A 61 -2.61 -12.17 -4.74
N ARG A 62 -1.55 -12.63 -4.07
CA ARG A 62 -1.67 -13.47 -2.88
C ARG A 62 -1.69 -12.63 -1.62
N VAL A 63 -2.72 -12.84 -0.80
CA VAL A 63 -2.94 -12.15 0.47
C VAL A 63 -3.02 -13.18 1.59
N GLY A 64 -2.07 -13.14 2.51
CA GLY A 64 -2.08 -13.90 3.75
C GLY A 64 -2.41 -13.03 4.95
N VAL A 65 -2.38 -13.63 6.14
CA VAL A 65 -2.54 -12.92 7.41
C VAL A 65 -1.17 -12.53 8.00
N ARG A 66 -1.15 -11.65 8.99
CA ARG A 66 0.02 -11.40 9.85
C ARG A 66 -0.32 -11.75 11.30
N GLY A 67 0.18 -12.90 11.74
CA GLY A 67 0.05 -13.36 13.12
C GLY A 67 -1.31 -13.97 13.45
N PRO A 68 -1.45 -14.53 14.67
CA PRO A 68 -2.55 -15.40 15.00
C PRO A 68 -3.83 -14.62 15.26
N ARG A 69 -4.96 -15.33 15.13
CA ARG A 69 -6.27 -14.81 15.51
C ARG A 69 -6.28 -14.40 16.99
N GLY A 70 -6.65 -13.15 17.29
CA GLY A 70 -6.83 -12.69 18.65
C GLY A 70 -6.64 -11.19 18.82
N ASN A 71 -6.01 -10.79 19.91
CA ASN A 71 -5.82 -9.40 20.26
C ASN A 71 -4.89 -8.68 19.26
N ILE A 72 -5.33 -7.54 18.73
CA ILE A 72 -4.47 -6.67 17.94
C ILE A 72 -3.34 -6.16 18.86
N PRO A 73 -2.05 -6.37 18.54
CA PRO A 73 -0.95 -5.97 19.43
C PRO A 73 -1.03 -4.49 19.82
N ARG A 74 -0.71 -4.14 21.08
CA ARG A 74 -0.60 -2.74 21.51
C ARG A 74 0.75 -2.15 21.05
N PRO A 75 0.85 -0.85 20.75
CA PRO A 75 2.11 -0.27 20.30
C PRO A 75 3.13 -0.24 21.43
N LEU A 76 4.35 -0.70 21.13
CA LEU A 76 5.49 -0.71 22.05
C LEU A 76 5.95 0.73 22.34
N PRO A 77 6.05 1.16 23.61
CA PRO A 77 6.45 2.54 23.97
C PRO A 77 7.76 3.01 23.32
N GLU A 78 8.76 2.14 23.26
CA GLU A 78 10.11 2.38 22.74
C GLU A 78 10.16 2.65 21.23
N HIS A 79 9.12 2.30 20.48
CA HIS A 79 9.05 2.50 19.03
C HIS A 79 8.16 3.69 18.62
N ARG A 80 7.58 4.42 19.58
CA ARG A 80 6.62 5.49 19.30
C ARG A 80 7.30 6.73 18.76
N VAL A 81 6.70 7.33 17.74
CA VAL A 81 7.15 8.58 17.15
C VAL A 81 6.01 9.58 17.08
N ASP A 82 6.31 10.85 17.33
CA ASP A 82 5.36 11.96 17.21
C ASP A 82 4.72 11.98 15.81
N THR A 83 3.41 11.75 15.76
CA THR A 83 2.60 11.82 14.54
C THR A 83 1.60 12.99 14.59
N SER A 84 1.89 14.01 15.40
CA SER A 84 1.02 15.18 15.56
C SER A 84 0.99 16.11 14.35
N MET A 85 -0.22 16.38 13.89
CA MET A 85 -0.55 17.28 12.80
C MET A 85 -1.11 18.61 13.31
N GLY A 86 -1.04 19.67 12.50
CA GLY A 86 -1.77 20.91 12.78
C GLY A 86 -3.27 20.73 12.56
N MET A 87 -4.10 21.43 13.34
CA MET A 87 -5.56 21.43 13.16
C MET A 87 -5.99 22.58 12.24
N GLY A 88 -6.94 22.32 11.33
CA GLY A 88 -7.55 23.35 10.47
C GLY A 88 -8.33 24.40 11.29
N GLU A 89 -8.39 25.64 10.79
CA GLU A 89 -8.96 26.78 11.55
C GLU A 89 -10.43 26.57 11.92
N GLU A 90 -11.24 26.01 11.02
CA GLU A 90 -12.65 25.67 11.25
C GLU A 90 -12.80 24.68 12.41
N PHE A 91 -11.99 23.63 12.44
CA PHE A 91 -11.98 22.63 13.51
C PHE A 91 -11.43 23.20 14.83
N MET A 92 -10.47 24.12 14.79
CA MET A 92 -10.03 24.84 15.99
C MET A 92 -11.18 25.64 16.61
N ARG A 93 -11.97 26.38 15.79
CA ARG A 93 -13.16 27.11 16.26
C ARG A 93 -14.24 26.18 16.83
N SER A 94 -14.47 25.01 16.21
CA SER A 94 -15.36 23.97 16.75
C SER A 94 -14.88 23.46 18.12
N CYS A 95 -13.57 23.24 18.27
CA CYS A 95 -12.96 22.85 19.54
C CYS A 95 -13.03 23.94 20.62
N GLU A 96 -12.85 25.21 20.25
CA GLU A 96 -13.08 26.36 21.15
C GLU A 96 -14.54 26.43 21.61
N GLN A 97 -15.50 26.14 20.72
CA GLN A 97 -16.92 26.08 21.08
C GLN A 97 -17.22 24.93 22.06
N MET A 98 -16.57 23.78 21.92
CA MET A 98 -16.64 22.69 22.90
C MET A 98 -16.04 23.08 24.26
N ASN A 99 -14.95 23.83 24.27
CA ASN A 99 -14.34 24.33 25.51
C ASN A 99 -15.28 25.31 26.26
N ARG A 100 -16.01 26.19 25.55
CA ARG A 100 -17.01 27.08 26.17
C ARG A 100 -18.10 26.33 26.95
N THR A 101 -18.36 25.06 26.64
CA THR A 101 -19.32 24.22 27.40
C THR A 101 -18.66 23.32 28.45
N ASN A 102 -17.34 23.11 28.40
CA ASN A 102 -16.61 22.22 29.32
C ASN A 102 -15.30 22.86 29.81
N GLN A 103 -15.31 23.43 31.01
CA GLN A 103 -14.17 24.16 31.60
C GLN A 103 -12.88 23.34 31.78
N SER A 104 -12.97 22.00 31.74
CA SER A 104 -11.81 21.09 31.80
C SER A 104 -11.15 20.84 30.43
N MET A 105 -11.61 21.49 29.35
CA MET A 105 -10.92 21.45 28.05
C MET A 105 -9.82 22.51 27.97
N PRO A 106 -8.77 22.31 27.15
CA PRO A 106 -7.79 23.36 26.89
C PRO A 106 -8.41 24.43 25.98
N VAL A 107 -7.88 25.65 26.06
CA VAL A 107 -8.44 26.81 25.34
C VAL A 107 -8.40 26.63 23.82
N SER A 108 -7.35 26.00 23.30
CA SER A 108 -7.18 25.66 21.89
C SER A 108 -6.44 24.33 21.73
N TRP A 109 -6.59 23.70 20.56
CA TRP A 109 -5.89 22.48 20.16
C TRP A 109 -5.08 22.75 18.88
N PRO A 110 -3.92 23.44 18.97
CA PRO A 110 -3.15 23.82 17.77
C PRO A 110 -2.57 22.61 17.04
N ARG A 111 -2.37 21.49 17.74
CA ARG A 111 -1.92 20.21 17.20
C ARG A 111 -2.74 19.07 17.80
N VAL A 112 -2.88 17.98 17.04
CA VAL A 112 -3.51 16.72 17.47
C VAL A 112 -2.76 15.53 16.91
N ASP A 113 -2.72 14.41 17.63
CA ASP A 113 -2.28 13.11 17.11
C ASP A 113 -3.44 12.11 17.14
N LEU A 114 -3.97 11.83 15.94
CA LEU A 114 -5.01 10.83 15.71
C LEU A 114 -4.56 9.75 14.72
N PHE A 115 -3.27 9.74 14.33
CA PHE A 115 -2.73 8.83 13.30
C PHE A 115 -2.78 7.38 13.79
N GLY A 116 -2.32 7.14 15.02
CA GLY A 116 -2.44 5.82 15.67
C GLY A 116 -3.89 5.34 15.74
N THR A 117 -4.83 6.24 16.10
CA THR A 117 -6.25 5.93 16.19
C THR A 117 -6.83 5.50 14.83
N ALA A 118 -6.55 6.25 13.75
CA ALA A 118 -6.97 5.89 12.40
C ALA A 118 -6.36 4.54 11.96
N ARG A 119 -5.05 4.37 12.13
CA ARG A 119 -4.33 3.13 11.85
C ARG A 119 -4.95 1.93 12.58
N ARG A 120 -5.30 2.07 13.86
CA ARG A 120 -5.94 1.03 14.68
C ARG A 120 -7.36 0.67 14.23
N LEU A 121 -8.15 1.67 13.83
CA LEU A 121 -9.49 1.42 13.29
C LEU A 121 -9.42 0.68 11.95
N ALA A 122 -8.44 0.99 11.10
CA ALA A 122 -8.16 0.24 9.87
C ALA A 122 -7.70 -1.21 10.17
N MET A 123 -6.83 -1.40 11.17
CA MET A 123 -6.46 -2.74 11.66
C MET A 123 -7.70 -3.53 12.14
N ALA A 124 -8.62 -2.90 12.88
CA ALA A 124 -9.84 -3.55 13.38
C ALA A 124 -10.76 -4.01 12.23
N CYS A 125 -10.94 -3.18 11.20
CA CYS A 125 -11.71 -3.57 10.02
C CYS A 125 -11.03 -4.66 9.18
N ALA A 126 -9.71 -4.59 9.00
CA ALA A 126 -8.93 -5.63 8.33
C ALA A 126 -8.97 -6.96 9.11
N HIS A 127 -8.93 -6.91 10.45
CA HIS A 127 -9.07 -8.09 11.32
C HIS A 127 -10.43 -8.76 11.13
N TYR A 128 -11.52 -7.98 11.04
CA TYR A 128 -12.84 -8.51 10.74
C TYR A 128 -12.94 -9.11 9.33
N ALA A 129 -12.33 -8.48 8.32
CA ALA A 129 -12.27 -8.98 6.94
C ALA A 129 -11.54 -10.33 6.79
N VAL A 130 -10.56 -10.59 7.66
CA VAL A 130 -9.86 -11.89 7.75
C VAL A 130 -10.67 -12.89 8.57
N TRP A 131 -10.90 -12.60 9.85
CA TRP A 131 -11.34 -13.59 10.85
C TRP A 131 -12.85 -13.70 11.05
N GLY A 132 -13.65 -12.84 10.41
CA GLY A 132 -15.10 -12.76 10.58
C GLY A 132 -15.59 -12.45 12.00
N ARG A 133 -14.65 -12.10 12.90
CA ARG A 133 -14.88 -11.81 14.32
C ARG A 133 -14.15 -10.54 14.70
N LEU A 134 -14.81 -9.71 15.52
CA LEU A 134 -14.21 -8.51 16.09
C LEU A 134 -14.90 -8.17 17.41
N THR A 135 -14.12 -7.93 18.45
CA THR A 135 -14.60 -7.61 19.78
C THR A 135 -13.89 -6.38 20.35
N PRO A 136 -14.51 -5.67 21.31
CA PRO A 136 -13.87 -4.55 22.01
C PRO A 136 -12.49 -4.89 22.59
N ALA A 137 -12.32 -6.11 23.10
CA ALA A 137 -11.05 -6.59 23.66
C ALA A 137 -9.96 -6.75 22.58
N GLU A 138 -10.31 -7.30 21.42
CA GLU A 138 -9.36 -7.47 20.30
C GLU A 138 -8.85 -6.11 19.80
N ILE A 139 -9.72 -5.10 19.68
CA ILE A 139 -9.32 -3.74 19.32
C ILE A 139 -8.39 -3.12 20.38
N ARG A 140 -8.71 -3.24 21.67
CA ARG A 140 -7.87 -2.71 22.76
C ARG A 140 -6.55 -3.46 22.97
N GLY A 141 -6.32 -4.56 22.25
CA GLY A 141 -5.18 -5.44 22.48
C GLY A 141 -5.21 -6.11 23.86
N GLY A 142 -6.39 -6.50 24.33
CA GLY A 142 -6.59 -7.12 25.65
C GLY A 142 -6.60 -6.15 26.84
N GLY A 143 -6.31 -4.86 26.65
CA GLY A 143 -6.32 -3.86 27.72
C GLY A 143 -7.70 -3.59 28.33
N ASN A 144 -7.72 -3.02 29.53
CA ASN A 144 -8.92 -2.41 30.13
C ASN A 144 -9.31 -1.16 29.34
N VAL A 145 -10.62 -0.88 29.20
CA VAL A 145 -11.10 0.32 28.50
C VAL A 145 -10.79 1.59 29.31
N GLN A 146 -10.22 2.61 28.67
CA GLN A 146 -9.88 3.90 29.28
C GLN A 146 -10.80 4.98 28.71
N ILE A 147 -11.87 5.25 29.44
CA ILE A 147 -12.92 6.20 29.08
C ILE A 147 -13.34 6.98 30.34
N ALA A 148 -13.54 8.29 30.22
CA ALA A 148 -13.94 9.15 31.32
C ALA A 148 -14.93 10.23 30.87
N ALA A 149 -15.84 10.62 31.77
CA ALA A 149 -16.67 11.80 31.54
C ALA A 149 -15.87 13.06 31.88
N ILE A 150 -15.86 14.06 31.00
CA ILE A 150 -15.09 15.30 31.21
C ILE A 150 -15.55 16.08 32.46
N ALA A 151 -16.84 15.99 32.79
CA ALA A 151 -17.41 16.57 34.01
C ALA A 151 -16.94 15.88 35.31
N ALA A 152 -16.30 14.70 35.21
CA ALA A 152 -15.69 14.00 36.35
C ALA A 152 -14.19 14.32 36.51
N THR A 153 -13.56 14.98 35.55
CA THR A 153 -12.16 15.43 35.63
C THR A 153 -12.04 16.80 36.30
N THR A 154 -11.32 16.84 37.42
CA THR A 154 -10.97 18.08 38.14
C THR A 154 -9.80 18.83 37.51
N ASP A 155 -8.92 18.12 36.81
CA ASP A 155 -7.76 18.68 36.14
C ASP A 155 -8.09 18.99 34.68
N PRO A 156 -7.57 20.09 34.10
CA PRO A 156 -7.69 20.35 32.67
C PRO A 156 -7.06 19.21 31.86
N ILE A 157 -7.75 18.78 30.80
CA ILE A 157 -7.20 17.87 29.81
C ILE A 157 -6.09 18.63 29.06
N SER A 158 -4.83 18.37 29.43
CA SER A 158 -3.70 18.97 28.73
C SER A 158 -3.63 18.42 27.31
N ALA A 159 -3.54 19.30 26.31
CA ALA A 159 -3.51 18.91 24.91
C ALA A 159 -2.43 17.85 24.61
N ASP A 160 -1.24 17.97 25.20
CA ASP A 160 -0.07 17.17 24.82
C ASP A 160 0.00 15.74 25.43
N ASN A 161 -0.92 15.34 26.32
CA ASN A 161 -0.80 14.06 27.06
C ASN A 161 -1.97 13.10 26.84
N GLY A 162 -1.89 12.27 25.79
CA GLY A 162 -2.59 10.97 25.69
C GLY A 162 -4.11 10.99 25.90
N ALA A 163 -4.76 12.13 25.66
CA ALA A 163 -6.15 12.38 25.99
C ALA A 163 -6.89 12.84 24.74
N VAL A 164 -7.91 12.08 24.33
CA VAL A 164 -8.70 12.36 23.14
C VAL A 164 -10.14 12.68 23.54
N PHE A 165 -10.59 13.90 23.30
CA PHE A 165 -11.99 14.26 23.48
C PHE A 165 -12.86 13.84 22.29
N VAL A 166 -13.99 13.18 22.57
CA VAL A 166 -15.00 12.77 21.59
C VAL A 166 -16.38 13.12 22.15
N SER A 167 -17.08 14.08 21.55
CA SER A 167 -18.44 14.45 21.99
C SER A 167 -19.45 13.34 21.69
N THR A 168 -20.35 13.05 22.63
CA THR A 168 -21.50 12.17 22.40
C THR A 168 -22.54 12.72 21.43
N LYS A 169 -22.44 14.00 21.03
CA LYS A 169 -23.22 14.55 19.92
C LYS A 169 -22.77 13.98 18.58
N LEU A 170 -21.45 13.85 18.40
CA LEU A 170 -20.83 13.23 17.23
C LEU A 170 -21.12 11.72 17.20
N VAL A 171 -20.87 11.04 18.33
CA VAL A 171 -21.23 9.62 18.51
C VAL A 171 -22.63 9.47 19.10
N SER A 172 -23.60 9.95 18.33
CA SER A 172 -25.01 10.05 18.73
C SER A 172 -25.61 8.72 19.23
N HIS A 173 -26.73 8.82 19.95
CA HIS A 173 -27.46 7.65 20.46
C HIS A 173 -27.99 6.72 19.34
N SER A 174 -28.01 7.15 18.07
CA SER A 174 -28.44 6.32 16.93
C SER A 174 -27.33 5.46 16.31
N ASP A 175 -26.04 5.73 16.58
CA ASP A 175 -24.95 4.80 16.25
C ASP A 175 -23.99 4.54 17.44
N PRO A 176 -24.43 3.71 18.41
CA PRO A 176 -23.60 3.34 19.55
C PRO A 176 -22.34 2.54 19.17
N ASN A 177 -22.19 2.10 17.91
CA ASN A 177 -20.99 1.40 17.46
C ASN A 177 -19.81 2.36 17.28
N LEU A 178 -20.06 3.65 16.96
CA LEU A 178 -19.01 4.66 16.84
C LEU A 178 -18.34 4.94 18.19
N LEU A 179 -19.14 5.15 19.25
CA LEU A 179 -18.63 5.35 20.62
C LEU A 179 -17.81 4.13 21.07
N CYS A 180 -18.27 2.91 20.73
CA CYS A 180 -17.52 1.69 20.99
C CYS A 180 -16.19 1.67 20.21
N ALA A 181 -16.21 2.00 18.91
CA ALA A 181 -15.02 1.99 18.07
C ALA A 181 -13.94 2.96 18.59
N PHE A 182 -14.30 4.24 18.81
CA PHE A 182 -13.37 5.25 19.33
C PHE A 182 -12.80 4.90 20.71
N ALA A 183 -13.67 4.52 21.68
CA ALA A 183 -13.22 4.16 23.02
C ALA A 183 -12.15 3.06 23.00
N ASN A 184 -12.35 2.05 22.14
CA ASN A 184 -11.46 0.91 22.05
C ASN A 184 -10.20 1.18 21.22
N SER A 185 -10.26 1.98 20.15
CA SER A 185 -9.07 2.31 19.35
C SER A 185 -8.12 3.25 20.08
N ILE A 186 -8.64 4.31 20.70
CA ILE A 186 -7.89 5.27 21.52
C ILE A 186 -7.18 4.53 22.68
N THR A 187 -7.93 3.70 23.42
CA THR A 187 -7.36 2.87 24.49
C THR A 187 -6.32 1.87 23.97
N GLY A 188 -6.57 1.27 22.80
CA GLY A 188 -5.66 0.30 22.17
C GLY A 188 -4.28 0.90 21.92
N GLU A 189 -4.25 2.12 21.39
CA GLU A 189 -3.02 2.91 21.19
C GLU A 189 -2.47 3.54 22.49
N GLY A 190 -3.16 3.41 23.62
CA GLY A 190 -2.67 3.84 24.95
C GLY A 190 -3.16 5.19 25.44
N GLY A 191 -4.08 5.85 24.73
CA GLY A 191 -4.73 7.07 25.19
C GLY A 191 -5.98 6.81 26.02
N THR A 192 -6.49 7.85 26.69
CA THR A 192 -7.80 7.87 27.37
C THR A 192 -8.80 8.67 26.56
N MET A 193 -9.99 8.12 26.33
CA MET A 193 -11.07 8.85 25.66
C MET A 193 -11.90 9.64 26.70
N TYR A 194 -12.08 10.93 26.45
CA TYR A 194 -12.93 11.81 27.24
C TYR A 194 -14.21 12.15 26.47
N CYS A 195 -15.36 12.18 27.14
CA CYS A 195 -16.64 12.56 26.53
C CYS A 195 -17.48 13.45 27.44
N ASP A 196 -18.38 14.23 26.84
CA ASP A 196 -19.28 15.16 27.54
C ASP A 196 -20.35 14.44 28.39
N LEU A 197 -20.97 13.40 27.84
CA LEU A 197 -21.94 12.55 28.53
C LEU A 197 -21.46 11.10 28.54
N LEU A 198 -21.84 10.36 29.58
CA LEU A 198 -21.47 8.96 29.70
C LEU A 198 -22.50 8.22 30.56
N GLY A 199 -23.02 7.11 30.03
CA GLY A 199 -23.88 6.22 30.81
C GLY A 199 -23.08 5.50 31.90
N VAL A 200 -23.54 5.60 33.14
CA VAL A 200 -22.97 4.89 34.29
C VAL A 200 -24.01 3.91 34.83
N THR A 201 -23.59 2.72 35.26
CA THR A 201 -24.42 1.78 36.00
C THR A 201 -24.73 2.29 37.41
N PRO A 202 -25.78 1.78 38.08
CA PRO A 202 -26.03 2.09 39.50
C PRO A 202 -24.85 1.78 40.45
N THR A 203 -23.91 0.92 40.04
CA THR A 203 -22.70 0.56 40.78
C THR A 203 -21.49 1.44 40.45
N GLY A 204 -21.66 2.54 39.72
CA GLY A 204 -20.56 3.45 39.35
C GLY A 204 -19.69 2.98 38.19
N VAL A 205 -19.96 1.80 37.61
CA VAL A 205 -19.21 1.27 36.45
C VAL A 205 -19.72 1.89 35.16
N ILE A 206 -18.79 2.35 34.32
CA ILE A 206 -19.06 2.94 33.01
C ILE A 206 -19.74 1.93 32.07
N ARG A 207 -20.85 2.32 31.44
CA ARG A 207 -21.51 1.56 30.37
C ARG A 207 -20.90 1.93 29.01
N THR A 208 -19.96 1.14 28.52
CA THR A 208 -19.59 1.14 27.11
C THR A 208 -20.60 0.32 26.28
N PRO A 209 -20.98 0.75 25.06
CA PRO A 209 -21.85 -0.06 24.20
C PRO A 209 -21.23 -1.40 23.84
N ASN A 210 -22.02 -2.47 23.88
CA ASN A 210 -21.58 -3.83 23.53
C ASN A 210 -21.75 -4.12 22.03
N ALA A 211 -21.01 -3.41 21.19
CA ALA A 211 -20.92 -3.69 19.76
C ALA A 211 -19.92 -4.82 19.51
N GLN A 212 -20.24 -5.74 18.59
CA GLN A 212 -19.36 -6.86 18.20
C GLN A 212 -19.49 -7.18 16.70
N ASN A 213 -18.51 -7.90 16.16
CA ASN A 213 -18.42 -8.43 14.80
C ASN A 213 -18.77 -7.36 13.74
N ALA A 214 -19.69 -7.66 12.82
CA ALA A 214 -20.11 -6.75 11.75
C ALA A 214 -20.53 -5.35 12.25
N ALA A 215 -21.20 -5.27 13.40
CA ALA A 215 -21.68 -4.00 13.95
C ALA A 215 -20.51 -3.13 14.47
N LEU A 216 -19.56 -3.74 15.17
CA LEU A 216 -18.35 -3.06 15.63
C LEU A 216 -17.43 -2.69 14.45
N ALA A 217 -17.30 -3.55 13.44
CA ALA A 217 -16.55 -3.26 12.23
C ALA A 217 -17.17 -2.09 11.43
N GLN A 218 -18.50 -2.01 11.37
CA GLN A 218 -19.20 -0.86 10.79
C GLN A 218 -18.93 0.43 11.59
N GLY A 219 -18.95 0.35 12.93
CA GLY A 219 -18.55 1.47 13.79
C GLY A 219 -17.10 1.89 13.56
N CYS A 220 -16.18 0.95 13.35
CA CYS A 220 -14.78 1.26 13.04
C CYS A 220 -14.63 1.95 11.67
N HIS A 221 -15.34 1.49 10.65
CA HIS A 221 -15.36 2.13 9.34
C HIS A 221 -16.01 3.52 9.37
N GLY A 222 -17.12 3.69 10.10
CA GLY A 222 -17.75 5.00 10.30
C GLY A 222 -16.85 5.98 11.06
N ALA A 223 -16.14 5.50 12.09
CA ALA A 223 -15.15 6.29 12.83
C ALA A 223 -13.95 6.70 11.95
N LEU A 224 -13.48 5.82 11.05
CA LEU A 224 -12.48 6.18 10.03
C LEU A 224 -12.95 7.31 9.13
N ARG A 225 -14.19 7.23 8.61
CA ARG A 225 -14.76 8.28 7.75
C ARG A 225 -14.98 9.62 8.48
N ILE A 226 -15.13 9.62 9.80
CA ILE A 226 -15.13 10.85 10.62
C ILE A 226 -13.71 11.39 10.79
N LEU A 227 -12.71 10.53 11.03
CA LEU A 227 -11.31 10.97 11.10
C LEU A 227 -10.82 11.51 9.75
N GLU A 228 -11.23 10.90 8.64
CA GLU A 228 -10.95 11.35 7.27
C GLU A 228 -11.23 12.85 7.09
N SER A 229 -12.43 13.33 7.45
CA SER A 229 -12.78 14.75 7.30
C SER A 229 -11.97 15.66 8.22
N VAL A 230 -11.58 15.20 9.40
CA VAL A 230 -10.70 15.95 10.32
C VAL A 230 -9.30 16.10 9.75
N PHE A 231 -8.73 15.04 9.16
CA PHE A 231 -7.43 15.10 8.50
C PHE A 231 -7.50 15.94 7.22
N GLU A 232 -8.48 15.70 6.35
CA GLU A 232 -8.62 16.43 5.07
C GLU A 232 -8.90 17.92 5.28
N GLY A 233 -9.86 18.29 6.14
CA GLY A 233 -10.13 19.69 6.48
C GLY A 233 -9.01 20.38 7.28
N SER A 234 -8.04 19.61 7.80
CA SER A 234 -6.78 20.14 8.34
C SER A 234 -5.63 20.16 7.31
N GLY A 235 -5.90 19.79 6.05
CA GLY A 235 -4.90 19.76 4.98
C GLY A 235 -3.98 18.54 4.98
N HIS A 236 -4.35 17.44 5.66
CA HIS A 236 -3.51 16.25 5.90
C HIS A 236 -4.14 14.93 5.40
N GLY A 237 -5.02 14.96 4.39
CA GLY A 237 -5.69 13.75 3.87
C GLY A 237 -4.75 12.63 3.42
N ALA A 238 -3.63 12.96 2.78
CA ALA A 238 -2.60 11.97 2.41
C ALA A 238 -2.05 11.20 3.63
N PHE A 239 -1.95 11.86 4.79
CA PHE A 239 -1.46 11.28 6.03
C PHE A 239 -2.48 10.36 6.69
N PHE A 240 -3.78 10.67 6.55
CA PHE A 240 -4.86 9.72 6.87
C PHE A 240 -4.80 8.47 5.98
N CYS A 241 -4.65 8.66 4.67
CA CYS A 241 -4.55 7.54 3.71
C CYS A 241 -3.37 6.61 4.05
N LEU A 242 -2.22 7.17 4.45
CA LEU A 242 -1.09 6.39 4.95
C LEU A 242 -1.45 5.61 6.22
N ALA A 243 -2.11 6.23 7.20
CA ALA A 243 -2.53 5.57 8.43
C ALA A 243 -3.42 4.34 8.15
N VAL A 244 -4.39 4.51 7.24
CA VAL A 244 -5.30 3.43 6.82
C VAL A 244 -4.53 2.33 6.08
N ALA A 245 -3.66 2.67 5.14
CA ALA A 245 -2.84 1.70 4.40
C ALA A 245 -1.92 0.89 5.34
N GLN A 246 -1.17 1.56 6.23
CA GLN A 246 -0.36 0.88 7.25
C GLN A 246 -1.21 -0.03 8.15
N GLY A 247 -2.41 0.42 8.54
CA GLY A 247 -3.31 -0.38 9.37
C GLY A 247 -3.74 -1.68 8.70
N VAL A 248 -4.06 -1.63 7.40
CA VAL A 248 -4.33 -2.83 6.60
C VAL A 248 -3.08 -3.73 6.51
N HIS A 249 -1.93 -3.17 6.14
CA HIS A 249 -0.66 -3.91 5.98
C HIS A 249 -0.10 -4.47 7.28
N ARG A 250 -0.57 -4.02 8.45
CA ARG A 250 -0.24 -4.60 9.75
C ARG A 250 -1.03 -5.86 10.10
N ILE A 251 -2.19 -6.10 9.47
CA ILE A 251 -3.02 -7.29 9.69
C ILE A 251 -2.96 -8.26 8.49
N MET A 252 -2.93 -7.73 7.27
CA MET A 252 -2.83 -8.49 6.04
C MET A 252 -1.39 -8.48 5.51
N SER A 253 -0.96 -9.58 4.91
CA SER A 253 0.35 -9.75 4.28
C SER A 253 0.17 -9.92 2.77
N PHE A 254 0.39 -8.86 2.01
CA PHE A 254 0.44 -8.95 0.54
C PHE A 254 1.80 -9.52 0.13
N HIS A 255 1.79 -10.59 -0.65
CA HIS A 255 3.01 -11.23 -1.14
C HIS A 255 3.54 -10.44 -2.33
N GLY A 256 4.82 -10.06 -2.29
CA GLY A 256 5.44 -9.33 -3.40
C GLY A 256 5.54 -10.19 -4.67
N HIS A 257 5.40 -9.57 -5.84
CA HIS A 257 5.71 -10.17 -7.14
C HIS A 257 7.22 -10.19 -7.41
N SER A 258 7.97 -9.21 -6.88
CA SER A 258 9.39 -9.39 -6.54
C SER A 258 9.53 -9.81 -5.06
N ASP A 259 10.72 -10.20 -4.61
CA ASP A 259 10.97 -10.44 -3.18
C ASP A 259 11.50 -9.15 -2.52
N GLU A 260 12.40 -8.48 -3.23
CA GLU A 260 13.06 -7.25 -2.86
C GLU A 260 12.11 -6.05 -2.65
N GLY A 261 11.15 -5.83 -3.56
CA GLY A 261 10.14 -4.79 -3.41
C GLY A 261 9.17 -5.05 -2.25
N ALA A 262 9.14 -6.27 -1.67
CA ALA A 262 8.36 -6.54 -0.47
C ALA A 262 8.97 -5.92 0.80
N PHE A 263 10.17 -5.33 0.75
CA PHE A 263 10.74 -4.55 1.85
C PHE A 263 9.87 -3.34 2.24
N THR A 264 9.19 -2.69 1.29
CA THR A 264 8.26 -1.57 1.57
C THR A 264 7.13 -1.97 2.54
N ARG A 265 6.70 -3.24 2.50
CA ARG A 265 5.74 -3.79 3.47
C ARG A 265 6.29 -3.77 4.89
N ASP A 266 7.57 -4.05 5.05
CA ASP A 266 8.24 -4.06 6.35
C ASP A 266 8.46 -2.63 6.85
N VAL A 267 8.74 -1.67 5.96
CA VAL A 267 8.75 -0.22 6.25
C VAL A 267 7.38 0.25 6.79
N PHE A 268 6.26 -0.12 6.15
CA PHE A 268 4.91 0.18 6.68
C PHE A 268 4.60 -0.48 8.04
N ARG A 269 5.35 -1.52 8.40
CA ARG A 269 5.24 -2.25 9.66
C ARG A 269 6.25 -1.78 10.72
N ALA A 270 7.20 -0.92 10.35
CA ALA A 270 8.18 -0.33 11.25
C ALA A 270 7.58 0.85 12.05
N GLY A 271 8.26 1.21 13.14
CA GLY A 271 7.85 2.26 14.08
C GLY A 271 6.49 2.03 14.75
N GLU A 272 6.10 2.95 15.61
CA GLU A 272 4.76 3.04 16.18
C GLU A 272 4.28 4.49 16.24
N ALA A 273 2.96 4.69 16.23
CA ALA A 273 2.37 6.01 16.37
C ALA A 273 2.50 6.57 17.79
N GLY A 274 2.41 7.89 17.91
CA GLY A 274 2.32 8.58 19.19
C GLY A 274 1.16 8.07 20.06
N VAL A 275 1.18 8.41 21.35
CA VAL A 275 -0.01 8.19 22.19
C VAL A 275 -1.06 9.19 21.73
N PRO A 276 -2.26 8.78 21.31
CA PRO A 276 -3.18 9.67 20.64
C PRO A 276 -3.69 10.76 21.60
N TYR A 277 -3.77 11.98 21.10
CA TYR A 277 -4.24 13.14 21.83
C TYR A 277 -4.97 14.09 20.88
N GLY A 278 -5.98 14.79 21.37
CA GLY A 278 -6.73 15.74 20.54
C GLY A 278 -8.16 15.97 20.99
N ALA A 279 -8.90 16.69 20.16
CA ALA A 279 -10.35 16.65 20.16
C ALA A 279 -10.84 16.28 18.76
N ILE A 280 -11.92 15.49 18.68
CA ILE A 280 -12.64 15.25 17.44
C ILE A 280 -13.81 16.27 17.38
N PRO A 281 -13.85 17.16 16.37
CA PRO A 281 -14.89 18.19 16.21
C PRO A 281 -16.32 17.60 16.18
N ILE A 282 -17.30 18.31 16.74
CA ILE A 282 -18.70 17.79 16.84
C ILE A 282 -19.42 17.75 15.50
N ASP A 283 -18.93 18.55 14.56
CA ASP A 283 -19.39 18.88 13.23
C ASP A 283 -18.64 18.09 12.14
N ALA A 284 -17.69 17.23 12.51
CA ALA A 284 -17.01 16.34 11.60
C ALA A 284 -17.99 15.38 10.90
N VAL A 285 -18.27 15.65 9.62
CA VAL A 285 -19.12 14.81 8.76
C VAL A 285 -18.33 13.59 8.27
N GLN A 286 -19.00 12.48 7.97
CA GLN A 286 -18.36 11.33 7.35
C GLN A 286 -17.89 11.67 5.92
N GLY A 287 -16.57 11.73 5.72
CA GLY A 287 -15.94 11.88 4.39
C GLY A 287 -16.28 10.70 3.46
N ASN A 288 -15.98 10.80 2.17
CA ASN A 288 -16.41 9.85 1.13
C ASN A 288 -15.27 9.11 0.40
N SER A 289 -14.03 9.20 0.89
CA SER A 289 -12.83 8.60 0.27
C SER A 289 -12.86 7.07 0.17
N MET A 290 -13.57 6.41 1.08
CA MET A 290 -13.63 4.95 1.16
C MET A 290 -15.01 4.42 0.77
N PRO A 291 -15.09 3.35 -0.04
CA PRO A 291 -16.34 2.66 -0.31
C PRO A 291 -16.94 2.07 0.97
N ASN A 292 -18.25 2.27 1.18
CA ASN A 292 -18.99 1.65 2.28
C ASN A 292 -19.03 0.12 2.12
N PRO A 293 -18.47 -0.68 3.06
CA PRO A 293 -18.62 -2.13 3.01
C PRO A 293 -20.05 -2.55 3.33
N GLN A 294 -20.51 -3.62 2.70
CA GLN A 294 -21.69 -4.36 3.20
C GLN A 294 -21.36 -4.96 4.57
N ARG A 295 -22.38 -5.14 5.43
CA ARG A 295 -22.24 -5.71 6.80
C ARG A 295 -21.97 -7.23 6.81
N SER A 296 -21.02 -7.69 6.01
CA SER A 296 -20.61 -9.09 5.83
C SER A 296 -19.07 -9.19 5.75
N VAL A 297 -18.53 -10.38 5.98
CA VAL A 297 -17.07 -10.61 5.86
C VAL A 297 -16.61 -10.33 4.43
N ALA A 298 -17.34 -10.80 3.42
CA ALA A 298 -17.07 -10.53 2.01
C ALA A 298 -17.08 -9.02 1.68
N GLY A 299 -18.03 -8.25 2.24
CA GLY A 299 -18.12 -6.80 2.03
C GLY A 299 -16.92 -6.06 2.59
N PHE A 300 -16.52 -6.37 3.83
CA PHE A 300 -15.31 -5.80 4.44
C PHE A 300 -14.03 -6.27 3.74
N ARG A 301 -13.94 -7.55 3.35
CA ARG A 301 -12.82 -8.09 2.59
C ARG A 301 -12.64 -7.38 1.26
N SER A 302 -13.73 -7.16 0.52
CA SER A 302 -13.68 -6.42 -0.76
C SER A 302 -13.11 -5.02 -0.57
N VAL A 303 -13.55 -4.26 0.44
CA VAL A 303 -13.03 -2.89 0.68
C VAL A 303 -11.57 -2.91 1.17
N TYR A 304 -11.26 -3.64 2.24
CA TYR A 304 -9.96 -3.54 2.90
C TYR A 304 -8.84 -4.26 2.15
N VAL A 305 -9.14 -5.32 1.38
CA VAL A 305 -8.17 -5.91 0.45
C VAL A 305 -7.97 -4.99 -0.78
N SER A 306 -9.01 -4.30 -1.26
CA SER A 306 -8.86 -3.28 -2.32
C SER A 306 -7.94 -2.14 -1.89
N ILE A 307 -8.07 -1.64 -0.65
CA ILE A 307 -7.15 -0.65 -0.05
C ILE A 307 -5.72 -1.19 0.00
N GLY A 308 -5.53 -2.43 0.47
CA GLY A 308 -4.20 -3.04 0.56
C GLY A 308 -3.54 -3.27 -0.81
N LEU A 309 -4.31 -3.70 -1.82
CA LEU A 309 -3.81 -3.87 -3.19
C LEU A 309 -3.52 -2.53 -3.87
N ALA A 310 -4.38 -1.52 -3.73
CA ALA A 310 -4.15 -0.20 -4.29
C ALA A 310 -2.90 0.46 -3.71
N SER A 311 -2.76 0.45 -2.38
CA SER A 311 -1.59 1.00 -1.70
C SER A 311 -0.31 0.20 -1.99
N ALA A 312 -0.39 -1.13 -2.14
CA ALA A 312 0.77 -1.94 -2.53
C ALA A 312 1.18 -1.74 -4.00
N GLY A 313 0.23 -1.63 -4.92
CA GLY A 313 0.48 -1.35 -6.35
C GLY A 313 0.99 0.08 -6.58
N ALA A 314 0.52 1.04 -5.79
CA ALA A 314 0.99 2.42 -5.81
C ALA A 314 2.49 2.56 -5.49
N VAL A 315 3.12 1.59 -4.81
CA VAL A 315 4.58 1.60 -4.56
C VAL A 315 5.37 1.60 -5.87
N ALA A 316 4.95 0.79 -6.86
CA ALA A 316 5.59 0.71 -8.17
C ALA A 316 5.20 1.87 -9.12
N LEU A 317 4.04 2.49 -8.90
CA LEU A 317 3.70 3.76 -9.55
C LEU A 317 4.55 4.93 -9.02
N ALA A 318 4.95 4.87 -7.75
CA ALA A 318 5.70 5.90 -7.06
C ALA A 318 7.23 5.80 -7.19
N ASP A 319 7.76 4.85 -7.99
CA ASP A 319 9.20 4.82 -8.30
C ASP A 319 9.60 6.16 -8.96
N PRO A 320 10.52 6.94 -8.36
CA PRO A 320 10.98 8.20 -8.94
C PRO A 320 11.73 8.01 -10.26
N MET A 321 12.24 6.80 -10.50
CA MET A 321 13.10 6.39 -11.60
C MET A 321 14.48 7.09 -11.58
N VAL A 322 15.50 6.42 -12.11
CA VAL A 322 16.86 6.95 -12.26
C VAL A 322 17.05 7.43 -13.69
N ASP A 323 17.55 8.65 -13.87
CA ASP A 323 17.83 9.22 -15.18
C ASP A 323 19.32 9.10 -15.53
N ILE A 324 19.60 8.57 -16.72
CA ILE A 324 20.94 8.51 -17.29
C ILE A 324 20.86 9.06 -18.72
N ASP A 325 21.50 10.20 -18.99
CA ASP A 325 21.47 10.90 -20.29
C ASP A 325 20.05 11.20 -20.85
N GLY A 326 19.07 11.49 -19.99
CA GLY A 326 17.67 11.70 -20.39
C GLY A 326 16.87 10.40 -20.57
N ARG A 327 17.45 9.25 -20.19
CA ARG A 327 16.80 7.93 -20.24
C ARG A 327 16.46 7.48 -18.83
N MET A 328 15.15 7.39 -18.55
CA MET A 328 14.63 6.87 -17.28
C MET A 328 14.74 5.34 -17.17
N PHE A 329 15.26 4.88 -16.04
CA PHE A 329 15.45 3.49 -15.61
C PHE A 329 14.75 3.24 -14.26
N PRO A 330 14.37 2.01 -13.92
CA PRO A 330 13.86 1.66 -12.59
C PRO A 330 14.86 2.01 -11.47
N THR A 331 14.39 2.29 -10.26
CA THR A 331 15.32 2.46 -9.12
C THR A 331 15.94 1.11 -8.75
N ILE A 332 17.23 0.95 -9.09
CA ILE A 332 18.03 -0.24 -8.81
C ILE A 332 19.11 0.10 -7.79
N LEU A 333 19.11 -0.66 -6.71
CA LEU A 333 20.11 -0.63 -5.66
C LEU A 333 21.14 -1.74 -5.92
N SER A 334 22.41 -1.46 -5.67
CA SER A 334 23.52 -2.38 -5.89
C SER A 334 24.50 -2.20 -4.74
N THR A 335 24.93 -3.29 -4.11
CA THR A 335 25.98 -3.17 -3.11
C THR A 335 27.32 -2.76 -3.74
N ASP A 336 28.15 -2.06 -2.99
CA ASP A 336 29.55 -1.80 -3.35
C ASP A 336 30.46 -3.02 -3.11
N ARG A 337 30.01 -4.00 -2.32
CA ARG A 337 30.76 -5.18 -1.87
C ARG A 337 30.82 -6.34 -2.86
N GLY A 338 31.98 -6.98 -2.90
CA GLY A 338 32.24 -8.22 -3.64
C GLY A 338 32.49 -8.01 -5.12
N ASP A 339 32.98 -9.05 -5.79
CA ASP A 339 33.37 -8.97 -7.20
C ASP A 339 32.17 -8.78 -8.14
N PHE A 340 32.44 -8.19 -9.30
CA PHE A 340 31.49 -8.18 -10.40
C PHE A 340 31.33 -9.60 -10.95
N ALA A 341 30.08 -10.00 -11.22
CA ALA A 341 29.76 -11.23 -11.95
C ALA A 341 29.09 -10.90 -13.29
N ASP A 342 29.15 -11.85 -14.22
CA ASP A 342 28.55 -11.69 -15.53
C ASP A 342 27.01 -11.76 -15.45
N PRO A 343 26.26 -11.01 -16.27
CA PRO A 343 24.80 -11.06 -16.24
C PRO A 343 24.28 -12.47 -16.62
N GLY A 344 23.37 -13.00 -15.82
CA GLY A 344 22.85 -14.37 -15.94
C GLY A 344 23.49 -15.36 -14.95
N ASP A 345 24.62 -15.01 -14.34
CA ASP A 345 25.15 -15.69 -13.16
C ASP A 345 24.50 -15.13 -11.88
N ASP A 346 24.64 -15.81 -10.74
CA ASP A 346 23.96 -15.44 -9.50
C ASP A 346 24.94 -15.33 -8.32
N ASN A 347 24.87 -14.22 -7.60
CA ASN A 347 25.67 -13.96 -6.41
C ASN A 347 24.75 -13.91 -5.20
N ALA A 348 24.88 -14.86 -4.28
CA ALA A 348 24.16 -14.83 -3.01
C ALA A 348 24.54 -13.56 -2.23
N GLY A 349 23.54 -12.88 -1.67
CA GLY A 349 23.76 -11.77 -0.73
C GLY A 349 23.90 -12.27 0.70
N ASP A 350 24.71 -11.57 1.49
CA ASP A 350 24.90 -11.79 2.92
C ASP A 350 24.13 -10.74 3.78
N ALA A 351 24.37 -10.76 5.10
CA ALA A 351 23.71 -9.85 6.03
C ALA A 351 24.25 -8.40 5.94
N ASP A 352 25.52 -8.22 5.54
CA ASP A 352 26.11 -6.90 5.36
C ASP A 352 25.64 -6.26 4.04
N ASP A 353 25.48 -7.06 2.98
CA ASP A 353 24.85 -6.60 1.73
C ASP A 353 23.42 -6.12 2.00
N SER A 354 22.68 -6.80 2.88
CA SER A 354 21.37 -6.32 3.34
C SER A 354 21.47 -5.02 4.13
N ALA A 355 22.47 -4.87 5.01
CA ALA A 355 22.65 -3.64 5.77
C ALA A 355 22.95 -2.44 4.84
N ASP A 356 23.75 -2.65 3.80
CA ASP A 356 24.02 -1.67 2.74
C ASP A 356 22.76 -1.36 1.91
N LEU A 357 22.11 -2.36 1.30
CA LEU A 357 20.92 -2.15 0.48
C LEU A 357 19.73 -1.54 1.25
N THR A 358 19.54 -1.87 2.53
CA THR A 358 18.51 -1.21 3.37
C THR A 358 18.84 0.26 3.63
N THR A 359 20.13 0.61 3.72
CA THR A 359 20.59 2.01 3.84
C THR A 359 20.34 2.77 2.55
N GLN A 360 20.75 2.23 1.40
CA GLN A 360 20.49 2.84 0.08
C GLN A 360 18.98 3.02 -0.19
N TRP A 361 18.14 2.07 0.27
CA TRP A 361 16.68 2.19 0.20
C TRP A 361 16.16 3.34 1.06
N ALA A 362 16.66 3.48 2.30
CA ALA A 362 16.28 4.56 3.20
C ALA A 362 16.65 5.94 2.66
N GLU A 363 17.83 6.10 2.06
CA GLU A 363 18.24 7.32 1.36
C GLU A 363 17.34 7.64 0.16
N SER A 364 16.86 6.62 -0.55
CA SER A 364 15.97 6.76 -1.72
C SER A 364 14.50 7.04 -1.34
N SER A 365 14.12 6.74 -0.09
CA SER A 365 12.74 6.83 0.39
C SER A 365 12.17 8.26 0.37
N GLY A 366 13.02 9.29 0.49
CA GLY A 366 12.61 10.69 0.52
C GLY A 366 11.91 11.16 -0.75
N GLU A 367 12.43 10.81 -1.93
CA GLU A 367 11.82 11.19 -3.21
C GLU A 367 10.62 10.29 -3.56
N TRP A 368 10.77 8.97 -3.37
CA TRP A 368 9.69 7.99 -3.51
C TRP A 368 8.46 8.36 -2.67
N SER A 369 8.65 8.80 -1.42
CA SER A 369 7.55 9.13 -0.51
C SER A 369 6.70 10.32 -0.99
N LYS A 370 7.26 11.25 -1.77
CA LYS A 370 6.52 12.35 -2.41
C LYS A 370 5.52 11.80 -3.43
N TYR A 371 6.01 11.01 -4.38
CA TYR A 371 5.16 10.36 -5.38
C TYR A 371 4.14 9.42 -4.70
N TYR A 372 4.55 8.67 -3.68
CA TYR A 372 3.66 7.77 -2.97
C TYR A 372 2.53 8.51 -2.21
N ALA A 373 2.83 9.67 -1.60
CA ALA A 373 1.81 10.52 -0.98
C ALA A 373 0.78 11.05 -1.99
N HIS A 374 1.23 11.46 -3.18
CA HIS A 374 0.34 11.85 -4.28
C HIS A 374 -0.50 10.68 -4.78
N ALA A 375 0.09 9.50 -4.96
CA ALA A 375 -0.63 8.29 -5.35
C ALA A 375 -1.71 7.90 -4.32
N LEU A 376 -1.42 8.01 -3.02
CA LEU A 376 -2.41 7.78 -1.96
C LEU A 376 -3.58 8.77 -2.02
N ASN A 377 -3.30 10.07 -2.20
CA ASN A 377 -4.35 11.09 -2.39
C ASN A 377 -5.24 10.74 -3.60
N GLU A 378 -4.67 10.38 -4.74
CA GLU A 378 -5.46 9.99 -5.91
C GLU A 378 -6.25 8.67 -5.67
N VAL A 379 -5.65 7.65 -5.04
CA VAL A 379 -6.30 6.35 -4.77
C VAL A 379 -7.55 6.53 -3.91
N PHE A 380 -7.44 7.31 -2.84
CA PHE A 380 -8.55 7.58 -1.92
C PHE A 380 -9.45 8.72 -2.40
N ASN A 381 -9.06 9.49 -3.43
CA ASN A 381 -9.73 10.73 -3.82
C ASN A 381 -9.80 11.74 -2.64
N THR A 382 -8.68 11.93 -1.96
CA THR A 382 -8.51 12.94 -0.89
C THR A 382 -7.56 14.06 -1.32
N SER A 383 -7.71 15.21 -0.69
CA SER A 383 -6.78 16.34 -0.77
C SER A 383 -5.92 16.46 0.49
N GLY A 384 -4.76 17.09 0.37
CA GLY A 384 -3.87 17.38 1.49
C GLY A 384 -2.39 17.39 1.15
N GLY A 385 -1.60 18.06 1.99
CA GLY A 385 -0.16 18.16 1.91
C GLY A 385 0.56 16.83 2.16
N ILE A 386 1.72 16.69 1.52
CA ILE A 386 2.50 15.45 1.49
C ILE A 386 3.60 15.39 2.58
N ASP A 387 3.91 16.50 3.24
CA ASP A 387 5.12 16.63 4.07
C ASP A 387 5.15 15.68 5.27
N LEU A 388 4.01 15.48 5.94
CA LEU A 388 3.90 14.53 7.05
C LEU A 388 4.07 13.08 6.59
N VAL A 389 3.54 12.73 5.42
CA VAL A 389 3.73 11.40 4.79
C VAL A 389 5.20 11.19 4.47
N CYS A 390 5.85 12.17 3.83
CA CYS A 390 7.26 12.10 3.46
C CYS A 390 8.16 11.94 4.70
N ARG A 391 7.94 12.78 5.72
CA ARG A 391 8.67 12.71 7.00
C ARG A 391 8.48 11.36 7.69
N HIS A 392 7.23 10.88 7.77
CA HIS A 392 6.91 9.64 8.48
C HIS A 392 7.51 8.41 7.77
N LEU A 393 7.34 8.30 6.44
CA LEU A 393 7.90 7.20 5.66
C LEU A 393 9.43 7.21 5.67
N THR A 394 10.06 8.38 5.53
CA THR A 394 11.53 8.51 5.60
C THR A 394 12.05 8.07 6.96
N MET A 395 11.37 8.45 8.05
CA MET A 395 11.73 8.05 9.41
C MET A 395 11.54 6.54 9.65
N GLN A 396 10.45 5.93 9.15
CA GLN A 396 10.28 4.47 9.17
C GLN A 396 11.37 3.75 8.37
N ALA A 397 11.75 4.26 7.19
CA ALA A 397 12.80 3.70 6.37
C ALA A 397 14.15 3.73 7.09
N ASN A 398 14.51 4.87 7.68
CA ASN A 398 15.75 5.02 8.46
C ASN A 398 15.77 4.13 9.71
N SER A 399 14.62 3.80 10.30
CA SER A 399 14.57 2.83 11.42
C SER A 399 14.92 1.38 11.03
N LEU A 400 14.97 1.09 9.72
CA LEU A 400 15.40 -0.20 9.16
C LEU A 400 16.74 -0.11 8.40
N ALA A 401 17.36 1.07 8.30
CA ALA A 401 18.66 1.23 7.64
C ALA A 401 19.76 0.49 8.41
N GLY A 402 20.69 -0.14 7.69
CA GLY A 402 21.76 -0.94 8.29
C GLY A 402 21.28 -2.25 8.92
N THR A 403 20.07 -2.72 8.64
CA THR A 403 19.53 -3.95 9.23
C THR A 403 19.59 -5.15 8.27
N ASP A 404 19.75 -6.33 8.86
CA ASP A 404 19.66 -7.61 8.14
C ASP A 404 18.18 -7.98 7.93
N ASN A 405 17.70 -7.83 6.69
CA ASN A 405 16.36 -8.17 6.25
C ASN A 405 16.45 -9.13 5.04
N ARG A 406 15.75 -10.26 5.11
CA ARG A 406 15.71 -11.28 4.03
C ARG A 406 15.40 -10.71 2.64
N HIS A 407 14.60 -9.64 2.54
CA HIS A 407 14.21 -9.01 1.28
C HIS A 407 15.35 -8.20 0.65
N MET A 408 16.43 -7.94 1.39
CA MET A 408 17.61 -7.23 0.92
C MET A 408 18.89 -8.09 0.95
N ARG A 409 18.81 -9.40 1.23
CA ARG A 409 19.95 -10.34 1.13
C ARG A 409 20.29 -10.72 -0.32
N PHE A 410 20.56 -9.71 -1.13
CA PHE A 410 20.91 -9.82 -2.54
C PHE A 410 22.09 -8.89 -2.84
N LYS A 411 22.80 -9.08 -3.96
CA LYS A 411 23.78 -8.07 -4.41
C LYS A 411 23.14 -6.91 -5.16
N VAL A 412 21.96 -7.13 -5.77
CA VAL A 412 21.20 -6.14 -6.55
C VAL A 412 19.70 -6.28 -6.26
N ALA A 413 19.00 -5.16 -6.11
CA ALA A 413 17.57 -5.10 -5.78
C ALA A 413 16.83 -4.00 -6.56
N VAL A 414 15.59 -4.26 -6.99
CA VAL A 414 14.66 -3.25 -7.54
C VAL A 414 13.83 -2.67 -6.38
N ALA A 415 14.09 -1.42 -6.00
CA ALA A 415 13.66 -0.87 -4.72
C ALA A 415 12.14 -0.83 -4.51
N PHE A 416 11.38 -0.48 -5.55
CA PHE A 416 9.97 -0.10 -5.42
C PHE A 416 9.00 -1.04 -6.19
N TRP A 417 9.48 -2.17 -6.72
CA TRP A 417 8.65 -3.13 -7.44
C TRP A 417 7.94 -4.15 -6.53
N TRP A 418 7.03 -3.71 -5.66
CA TRP A 418 6.39 -4.61 -4.70
C TRP A 418 5.43 -5.63 -5.35
N ILE A 419 4.30 -5.18 -5.87
CA ILE A 419 3.32 -6.00 -6.60
C ILE A 419 3.07 -5.41 -7.99
N GLU A 420 2.54 -6.23 -8.91
CA GLU A 420 2.14 -5.78 -10.24
C GLU A 420 1.10 -4.63 -10.14
N PRO A 421 1.42 -3.41 -10.60
CA PRO A 421 0.53 -2.25 -10.45
C PRO A 421 -0.68 -2.27 -11.40
N SER A 422 -0.64 -3.05 -12.48
CA SER A 422 -1.81 -3.25 -13.35
C SER A 422 -2.90 -4.05 -12.60
N CYS A 423 -4.18 -3.75 -12.83
CA CYS A 423 -5.34 -4.16 -12.01
C CYS A 423 -5.35 -3.67 -10.55
N SER A 424 -4.21 -3.67 -9.83
CA SER A 424 -4.16 -3.37 -8.40
C SER A 424 -4.24 -1.87 -8.10
N CYS A 425 -3.49 -1.05 -8.84
CA CYS A 425 -3.46 0.40 -8.68
C CYS A 425 -4.54 1.06 -9.57
N PRO A 426 -5.55 1.74 -9.00
CA PRO A 426 -6.63 2.35 -9.77
C PRO A 426 -6.27 3.73 -10.36
N VAL A 427 -5.01 4.17 -10.23
CA VAL A 427 -4.53 5.50 -10.63
C VAL A 427 -3.22 5.41 -11.43
N GLY A 428 -2.92 6.47 -12.18
CA GLY A 428 -1.73 6.58 -13.02
C GLY A 428 -1.91 7.68 -14.06
N ASN A 429 -0.97 8.61 -14.10
CA ASN A 429 -1.00 9.77 -14.98
C ASN A 429 0.44 10.31 -15.20
N ASN A 430 0.59 11.37 -16.00
CA ASN A 430 1.91 11.88 -16.41
C ASN A 430 2.72 12.57 -15.30
N PHE A 431 2.16 12.78 -14.10
CA PHE A 431 2.91 13.24 -12.92
C PHE A 431 3.93 12.19 -12.45
N PHE A 432 3.62 10.90 -12.63
CA PHE A 432 4.43 9.78 -12.14
C PHE A 432 5.50 9.37 -13.17
N PRO A 433 6.81 9.50 -12.87
CA PRO A 433 7.88 9.12 -13.80
C PRO A 433 7.77 7.65 -14.24
N ALA A 434 7.46 6.75 -13.30
CA ALA A 434 7.23 5.35 -13.57
C ALA A 434 6.06 5.10 -14.56
N PHE A 435 4.99 5.89 -14.51
CA PHE A 435 3.86 5.73 -15.44
C PHE A 435 4.25 6.14 -16.86
N VAL A 436 4.91 7.30 -16.99
CA VAL A 436 5.41 7.84 -18.28
C VAL A 436 6.42 6.88 -18.91
N ALA A 437 7.26 6.24 -18.09
CA ALA A 437 8.28 5.31 -18.57
C ALA A 437 7.78 3.89 -18.90
N ASN A 438 6.48 3.59 -18.75
CA ASN A 438 5.91 2.22 -18.79
C ASN A 438 6.50 1.27 -17.74
N HIS A 439 7.00 1.79 -16.61
CA HIS A 439 7.36 0.97 -15.45
C HIS A 439 6.10 0.65 -14.62
N GLY A 440 5.25 1.63 -14.35
CA GLY A 440 4.03 1.51 -13.53
C GLY A 440 2.88 0.71 -14.17
N PRO A 441 1.60 1.03 -13.86
CA PRO A 441 0.43 0.35 -14.42
C PRO A 441 0.41 0.37 -15.96
N LEU A 442 0.30 -0.80 -16.59
CA LEU A 442 0.20 -0.92 -18.06
C LEU A 442 -1.20 -0.54 -18.57
N ALA A 443 -2.23 -0.71 -17.74
CA ALA A 443 -3.56 -0.13 -17.94
C ALA A 443 -4.22 0.09 -16.58
N ILE A 444 -5.17 1.02 -16.54
CA ILE A 444 -5.96 1.37 -15.36
C ILE A 444 -7.36 0.78 -15.55
N ARG A 445 -8.05 0.44 -14.46
CA ARG A 445 -9.40 -0.14 -14.54
C ARG A 445 -10.37 0.81 -15.25
N HIS A 446 -11.18 0.26 -16.16
CA HIS A 446 -12.14 0.98 -17.01
C HIS A 446 -11.52 1.95 -18.04
N SER A 447 -10.21 1.93 -18.27
CA SER A 447 -9.59 2.59 -19.40
C SER A 447 -8.72 1.62 -20.20
N GLU A 448 -8.62 1.87 -21.50
CA GLU A 448 -7.65 1.21 -22.36
C GLU A 448 -6.43 2.12 -22.49
N ARG A 449 -5.23 1.52 -22.48
CA ARG A 449 -3.98 2.25 -22.70
C ARG A 449 -3.35 1.76 -24.00
N VAL A 450 -3.25 2.64 -24.99
CA VAL A 450 -2.53 2.39 -26.24
C VAL A 450 -1.08 2.80 -26.04
N VAL A 451 -0.14 1.91 -26.39
CA VAL A 451 1.31 2.12 -26.23
C VAL A 451 2.03 1.57 -27.47
N PRO A 452 3.05 2.27 -28.01
CA PRO A 452 3.86 1.76 -29.11
C PRO A 452 4.43 0.36 -28.83
N ALA A 453 4.42 -0.50 -29.84
CA ALA A 453 4.91 -1.87 -29.76
C ALA A 453 6.37 -1.93 -29.29
N LEU A 454 7.22 -1.09 -29.87
CA LEU A 454 8.62 -0.88 -29.48
C LEU A 454 8.89 0.62 -29.35
N ASP A 455 9.94 0.97 -28.62
CA ASP A 455 10.32 2.38 -28.38
C ASP A 455 11.67 2.67 -29.05
N GLY A 456 11.80 3.84 -29.66
CA GLY A 456 13.00 4.25 -30.42
C GLY A 456 13.48 3.20 -31.43
N VAL A 457 12.56 2.63 -32.22
CA VAL A 457 12.86 1.51 -33.14
C VAL A 457 13.22 1.97 -34.55
N ALA A 458 14.23 1.35 -35.14
CA ALA A 458 14.63 1.53 -36.54
C ALA A 458 14.94 0.19 -37.20
N ILE A 459 14.55 0.01 -38.47
CA ILE A 459 14.91 -1.18 -39.26
C ILE A 459 16.33 -0.97 -39.81
N LEU A 460 17.27 -1.82 -39.39
CA LEU A 460 18.65 -1.80 -39.90
C LEU A 460 18.77 -2.54 -41.22
N THR A 461 18.05 -3.66 -41.35
CA THR A 461 18.02 -4.46 -42.57
C THR A 461 16.69 -5.20 -42.62
N ASP A 462 15.79 -4.74 -43.49
CA ASP A 462 14.81 -5.65 -44.06
C ASP A 462 15.56 -6.44 -45.14
N ARG A 463 16.01 -7.65 -44.79
CA ARG A 463 16.70 -8.48 -45.78
C ARG A 463 15.69 -8.81 -46.87
N SER A 464 16.11 -8.73 -48.13
CA SER A 464 15.26 -8.91 -49.31
C SER A 464 14.69 -10.33 -49.50
N ASP A 465 14.71 -11.14 -48.44
CA ASP A 465 14.17 -12.50 -48.36
C ASP A 465 12.82 -12.56 -47.61
N HIS A 466 12.40 -11.48 -46.93
CA HIS A 466 11.21 -11.43 -46.05
C HIS A 466 11.17 -12.51 -44.94
N LEU A 467 12.27 -13.24 -44.71
CA LEU A 467 12.33 -14.32 -43.71
C LEU A 467 12.71 -13.78 -42.34
N ARG A 468 13.51 -12.71 -42.30
CA ARG A 468 14.00 -12.07 -41.08
C ARG A 468 14.09 -10.56 -41.22
N THR A 469 13.75 -9.83 -40.17
CA THR A 469 13.90 -8.39 -40.08
C THR A 469 14.85 -8.08 -38.92
N THR A 470 15.96 -7.38 -39.16
CA THR A 470 16.86 -6.92 -38.10
C THR A 470 16.54 -5.47 -37.74
N ILE A 471 16.26 -5.24 -36.46
CA ILE A 471 15.86 -3.94 -35.89
C ILE A 471 16.84 -3.49 -34.81
N GLN A 472 17.02 -2.17 -34.71
CA GLN A 472 17.66 -1.48 -33.60
C GLN A 472 16.57 -0.85 -32.73
N VAL A 473 16.73 -0.88 -31.40
CA VAL A 473 15.72 -0.39 -30.43
C VAL A 473 16.41 0.43 -29.33
N ASP A 474 15.84 1.57 -28.91
CA ASP A 474 16.19 2.25 -27.64
C ASP A 474 15.72 1.41 -26.46
N TYR A 475 16.45 0.33 -26.21
CA TYR A 475 16.10 -0.65 -25.20
C TYR A 475 16.67 -0.25 -23.85
N ARG A 476 15.80 -0.27 -22.83
CA ARG A 476 16.15 0.08 -21.44
C ARG A 476 15.84 -1.07 -20.49
N TYR A 477 14.63 -1.64 -20.58
CA TYR A 477 14.18 -2.79 -19.81
C TYR A 477 12.96 -3.45 -20.48
N ALA A 478 12.76 -4.75 -20.28
CA ALA A 478 11.78 -5.52 -21.04
C ALA A 478 10.34 -4.98 -20.93
N ARG A 479 9.92 -4.52 -19.75
CA ARG A 479 8.57 -3.99 -19.51
C ARG A 479 8.26 -2.71 -20.28
N ARG A 480 9.26 -1.92 -20.67
CA ARG A 480 9.04 -0.67 -21.43
C ARG A 480 8.37 -0.92 -22.79
N HIS A 481 8.62 -2.09 -23.37
CA HIS A 481 8.26 -2.44 -24.73
C HIS A 481 7.00 -3.30 -24.78
N ALA A 482 5.90 -2.71 -25.23
CA ALA A 482 4.58 -3.33 -25.19
C ALA A 482 4.49 -4.64 -26.00
N LEU A 483 5.24 -4.75 -27.09
CA LEU A 483 5.35 -5.97 -27.90
C LEU A 483 5.95 -7.14 -27.13
N ILE A 484 7.02 -6.89 -26.35
CA ILE A 484 7.69 -7.93 -25.58
C ILE A 484 6.75 -8.44 -24.49
N ILE A 485 5.98 -7.55 -23.85
CA ILE A 485 4.89 -7.94 -22.96
C ILE A 485 3.87 -8.78 -23.75
N HIS A 486 3.27 -8.25 -24.82
CA HIS A 486 2.21 -8.91 -25.60
C HIS A 486 2.61 -10.35 -26.01
N LEU A 487 3.80 -10.54 -26.58
CA LEU A 487 4.29 -11.83 -27.04
C LEU A 487 4.76 -12.79 -25.92
N ASN A 488 5.19 -12.27 -24.76
CA ASN A 488 5.67 -13.09 -23.65
C ASN A 488 4.56 -14.00 -23.10
N GLN A 489 4.86 -15.30 -23.03
CA GLN A 489 3.90 -16.38 -22.71
C GLN A 489 2.64 -16.41 -23.59
N HIS A 490 2.70 -15.88 -24.82
CA HIS A 490 1.64 -16.11 -25.80
C HIS A 490 1.60 -17.59 -26.19
N ALA A 491 0.40 -18.14 -26.41
CA ALA A 491 0.19 -19.54 -26.77
C ALA A 491 0.89 -19.97 -28.09
N ARG A 492 1.30 -19.00 -28.92
CA ARG A 492 2.06 -19.22 -30.16
C ARG A 492 3.56 -18.89 -30.05
N ASP A 493 4.07 -18.66 -28.83
CA ASP A 493 5.48 -18.34 -28.48
C ASP A 493 6.17 -17.31 -29.39
N GLY A 494 5.59 -16.11 -29.50
CA GLY A 494 6.19 -15.05 -30.31
C GLY A 494 7.58 -14.61 -29.83
N THR A 495 7.81 -14.64 -28.51
CA THR A 495 9.13 -14.37 -27.92
C THR A 495 10.20 -15.41 -28.29
N GLY A 496 9.82 -16.65 -28.59
CA GLY A 496 10.70 -17.69 -29.12
C GLY A 496 11.20 -17.42 -30.55
N HIS A 497 10.68 -16.39 -31.22
CA HIS A 497 11.07 -16.02 -32.58
C HIS A 497 11.92 -14.73 -32.66
N ILE A 498 12.11 -14.04 -31.53
CA ILE A 498 13.00 -12.88 -31.42
C ILE A 498 14.37 -13.35 -30.91
N ILE A 499 15.45 -12.90 -31.55
CA ILE A 499 16.85 -13.17 -31.20
C ILE A 499 17.50 -11.86 -30.76
N LEU A 500 18.23 -11.85 -29.65
CA LEU A 500 19.16 -10.76 -29.33
C LEU A 500 20.44 -10.96 -30.15
N GLU A 501 20.64 -10.14 -31.18
CA GLU A 501 21.72 -10.29 -32.16
C GLU A 501 23.00 -9.56 -31.72
N SER A 502 22.85 -8.40 -31.05
CA SER A 502 23.97 -7.64 -30.49
C SER A 502 23.57 -6.80 -29.28
N GLY A 503 24.47 -6.76 -28.30
CA GLY A 503 24.40 -5.96 -27.08
C GLY A 503 25.73 -6.05 -26.32
N VAL A 504 26.09 -5.02 -25.56
CA VAL A 504 27.29 -5.05 -24.71
C VAL A 504 26.95 -5.84 -23.45
N VAL A 505 27.53 -7.03 -23.28
CA VAL A 505 27.19 -7.94 -22.16
C VAL A 505 27.27 -7.22 -20.80
N ASN A 506 28.35 -6.48 -20.54
CA ASN A 506 28.56 -5.76 -19.29
C ASN A 506 27.50 -4.68 -18.96
N ASP A 507 26.72 -4.24 -19.96
CA ASP A 507 25.70 -3.21 -19.80
C ASP A 507 24.34 -3.79 -19.36
N PHE A 508 24.24 -5.12 -19.16
CA PHE A 508 23.02 -5.75 -18.67
C PHE A 508 23.00 -5.97 -17.15
N THR A 509 21.81 -5.97 -16.57
CA THR A 509 21.54 -6.48 -15.22
C THR A 509 20.17 -7.16 -15.13
N LEU A 510 19.95 -7.90 -14.06
CA LEU A 510 18.66 -8.53 -13.73
C LEU A 510 18.12 -9.41 -14.87
N VAL A 511 19.01 -10.23 -15.44
CA VAL A 511 18.76 -11.13 -16.56
C VAL A 511 18.13 -12.44 -16.05
N GLY A 512 17.19 -13.01 -16.81
CA GLY A 512 16.62 -14.35 -16.55
C GLY A 512 17.35 -15.48 -17.28
N GLY A 513 17.04 -16.71 -16.90
CA GLY A 513 17.76 -17.90 -17.38
C GLY A 513 19.13 -18.05 -16.72
N ALA A 514 19.48 -19.28 -16.35
CA ALA A 514 20.79 -19.58 -15.78
C ALA A 514 21.94 -19.41 -16.79
N GLY A 515 23.05 -18.85 -16.31
CA GLY A 515 24.35 -18.82 -16.99
C GLY A 515 24.59 -17.56 -17.81
N ASN A 516 25.87 -17.17 -17.83
CA ASN A 516 26.47 -16.04 -18.55
C ASN A 516 25.81 -15.71 -19.90
N MET A 517 25.38 -14.45 -20.01
CA MET A 517 24.70 -13.87 -21.17
C MET A 517 25.56 -13.82 -22.44
N GLY A 518 26.89 -13.68 -22.34
CA GLY A 518 27.78 -13.57 -23.50
C GLY A 518 27.72 -14.78 -24.44
N PRO A 519 28.01 -16.00 -23.95
CA PRO A 519 27.84 -17.24 -24.73
C PRO A 519 26.42 -17.42 -25.29
N ARG A 520 25.39 -16.96 -24.57
CA ARG A 520 23.98 -17.05 -25.00
C ARG A 520 23.66 -16.12 -26.18
N ILE A 521 24.23 -14.91 -26.22
CA ILE A 521 24.12 -13.99 -27.36
C ILE A 521 24.85 -14.59 -28.57
N LEU A 522 26.08 -15.11 -28.38
CA LEU A 522 26.84 -15.76 -29.46
C LEU A 522 26.12 -17.00 -30.03
N ALA A 523 25.40 -17.75 -29.19
CA ALA A 523 24.56 -18.88 -29.59
C ALA A 523 23.23 -18.46 -30.27
N GLN A 524 22.96 -17.16 -30.41
CA GLN A 524 21.70 -16.61 -30.93
C GLN A 524 20.46 -17.11 -30.16
N ASN A 525 20.57 -17.21 -28.83
CA ASN A 525 19.46 -17.63 -27.98
C ASN A 525 18.27 -16.65 -28.09
N ARG A 526 17.07 -17.21 -27.89
CA ARG A 526 15.80 -16.51 -28.05
C ARG A 526 15.51 -15.58 -26.88
N LEU A 527 14.72 -14.53 -27.14
CA LEU A 527 14.42 -13.50 -26.15
C LEU A 527 13.79 -14.08 -24.88
N ASN A 528 12.89 -15.07 -25.02
CA ASN A 528 12.27 -15.77 -23.88
C ASN A 528 13.27 -16.39 -22.89
N THR A 529 14.50 -16.70 -23.30
CA THR A 529 15.52 -17.25 -22.39
C THR A 529 16.08 -16.21 -21.42
N TYR A 530 16.11 -14.93 -21.79
CA TYR A 530 16.68 -13.83 -20.99
C TYR A 530 15.66 -13.16 -20.06
N LEU A 531 14.40 -13.59 -20.16
CA LEU A 531 13.29 -13.13 -19.34
C LEU A 531 13.15 -13.98 -18.08
N TRP A 532 12.56 -13.42 -17.02
CA TRP A 532 12.42 -14.10 -15.73
C TRP A 532 11.40 -15.24 -15.78
N GLY A 533 11.62 -16.28 -14.96
CA GLY A 533 10.58 -17.27 -14.66
C GLY A 533 9.35 -16.62 -14.01
N ARG A 534 8.14 -16.94 -14.49
CA ARG A 534 6.89 -16.34 -13.99
C ARG A 534 6.40 -17.03 -12.73
N GLY A 535 6.16 -16.22 -11.69
CA GLY A 535 5.53 -16.64 -10.44
C GLY A 535 4.02 -16.35 -10.44
N LEU A 536 3.55 -15.58 -9.46
CA LEU A 536 2.14 -15.21 -9.31
C LEU A 536 1.61 -14.27 -10.42
N SER A 537 2.48 -13.55 -11.13
CA SER A 537 2.12 -12.74 -12.30
C SER A 537 2.85 -13.25 -13.53
N THR A 538 2.13 -13.32 -14.64
CA THR A 538 2.67 -13.63 -15.97
C THR A 538 3.20 -12.39 -16.71
N VAL A 539 2.99 -11.20 -16.14
CA VAL A 539 3.46 -9.91 -16.67
C VAL A 539 4.95 -9.71 -16.32
N ILE A 540 5.67 -9.04 -17.22
CA ILE A 540 7.10 -8.72 -17.10
C ILE A 540 7.31 -7.71 -15.97
N ALA A 541 8.28 -7.97 -15.08
CA ALA A 541 8.54 -7.12 -13.92
C ALA A 541 9.21 -5.79 -14.32
N GLY A 542 9.05 -4.76 -13.48
CA GLY A 542 9.51 -3.41 -13.77
C GLY A 542 11.02 -3.24 -13.96
N GLY A 543 11.82 -4.12 -13.34
CA GLY A 543 13.30 -4.17 -13.46
C GLY A 543 13.83 -5.43 -14.15
N GLU A 544 13.03 -6.10 -14.98
CA GLU A 544 13.44 -7.30 -15.69
C GLU A 544 14.23 -6.99 -16.97
N LEU A 545 15.38 -7.67 -17.14
CA LEU A 545 16.27 -7.57 -18.31
C LEU A 545 16.60 -6.11 -18.64
N VAL A 546 17.38 -5.46 -17.76
CA VAL A 546 17.73 -4.04 -17.88
C VAL A 546 19.04 -3.90 -18.64
N SER A 547 19.16 -2.88 -19.49
CA SER A 547 20.35 -2.57 -20.30
C SER A 547 20.66 -1.08 -20.27
N VAL A 548 21.86 -0.70 -19.82
CA VAL A 548 22.31 0.71 -19.88
C VAL A 548 22.82 1.11 -21.28
N SER A 549 23.11 0.16 -22.17
CA SER A 549 23.45 0.45 -23.57
C SER A 549 22.40 1.34 -24.23
N ARG A 550 22.82 2.26 -25.11
CA ARG A 550 21.89 3.18 -25.80
C ARG A 550 20.93 2.48 -26.74
N THR A 551 21.36 1.41 -27.39
CA THR A 551 20.51 0.62 -28.29
C THR A 551 20.90 -0.85 -28.30
N LEU A 552 19.92 -1.74 -28.47
CA LEU A 552 20.15 -3.17 -28.74
C LEU A 552 19.71 -3.52 -30.16
N VAL A 553 20.26 -4.60 -30.71
CA VAL A 553 19.89 -5.13 -32.02
C VAL A 553 19.19 -6.47 -31.86
N PHE A 554 17.98 -6.59 -32.40
CA PHE A 554 17.19 -7.81 -32.41
C PHE A 554 16.98 -8.32 -33.85
N THR A 555 17.12 -9.62 -34.06
CA THR A 555 16.58 -10.28 -35.27
C THR A 555 15.18 -10.82 -34.95
N VAL A 556 14.17 -10.36 -35.69
CA VAL A 556 12.83 -10.95 -35.67
C VAL A 556 12.75 -11.98 -36.80
N VAL A 557 12.50 -13.24 -36.47
CA VAL A 557 12.35 -14.32 -37.46
C VAL A 557 10.88 -14.38 -37.88
N SER A 558 10.56 -13.91 -39.08
CA SER A 558 9.21 -13.75 -39.62
C SER A 558 8.67 -14.98 -40.36
N THR A 559 9.56 -15.87 -40.82
CA THR A 559 9.18 -17.19 -41.32
C THR A 559 10.20 -18.25 -40.90
N HIS A 560 9.74 -19.49 -40.84
CA HIS A 560 10.57 -20.66 -40.55
C HIS A 560 10.40 -21.69 -41.66
N ALA A 561 11.51 -22.10 -42.27
CA ALA A 561 11.59 -23.21 -43.22
C ALA A 561 12.09 -24.47 -42.47
N PRO A 562 11.22 -25.44 -42.12
CA PRO A 562 11.65 -26.68 -41.50
C PRO A 562 12.35 -27.58 -42.53
N ARG A 563 12.98 -28.68 -42.06
CA ARG A 563 13.64 -29.67 -42.93
C ARG A 563 12.73 -30.32 -43.99
N ASN A 564 11.41 -30.16 -43.88
CA ASN A 564 10.44 -30.63 -44.88
C ASN A 564 10.18 -29.61 -46.03
N GLY A 565 10.87 -28.46 -46.04
CA GLY A 565 10.76 -27.44 -47.09
C GLY A 565 9.49 -26.58 -47.05
N ILE A 566 8.55 -26.83 -46.13
CA ILE A 566 7.29 -26.10 -46.05
C ILE A 566 7.48 -24.83 -45.21
N ILE A 567 7.72 -23.69 -45.87
CA ILE A 567 7.82 -22.38 -45.20
C ILE A 567 6.53 -22.10 -44.41
N ARG A 568 6.67 -21.74 -43.13
CA ARG A 568 5.57 -21.36 -42.25
C ARG A 568 5.82 -19.99 -41.65
N ASN A 569 4.74 -19.23 -41.49
CA ASN A 569 4.76 -17.98 -40.74
C ASN A 569 4.96 -18.27 -39.25
N THR A 570 5.86 -17.51 -38.62
CA THR A 570 6.04 -17.46 -37.17
C THR A 570 5.04 -16.50 -36.54
N HIS A 571 4.91 -16.55 -35.21
CA HIS A 571 4.11 -15.60 -34.46
C HIS A 571 4.88 -14.30 -34.16
N THR A 572 5.13 -13.51 -35.21
CA THR A 572 5.79 -12.20 -35.10
C THR A 572 5.10 -11.16 -36.00
N PRO A 573 5.18 -9.87 -35.67
CA PRO A 573 4.77 -8.78 -36.56
C PRO A 573 5.66 -8.71 -37.80
N ARG A 574 5.17 -8.00 -38.81
CA ARG A 574 5.93 -7.58 -40.00
C ARG A 574 6.85 -6.38 -39.70
N ALA A 575 7.76 -6.07 -40.61
CA ALA A 575 8.73 -4.98 -40.45
C ALA A 575 8.07 -3.61 -40.20
N ASP A 576 7.01 -3.29 -40.94
CA ASP A 576 6.17 -2.11 -40.75
C ASP A 576 5.47 -2.11 -39.38
N GLU A 577 4.85 -3.23 -39.01
CA GLU A 577 4.16 -3.42 -37.72
C GLU A 577 5.11 -3.35 -36.51
N LEU A 578 6.40 -3.65 -36.68
CA LEU A 578 7.43 -3.46 -35.64
C LEU A 578 7.74 -1.99 -35.36
N VAL A 579 7.52 -1.09 -36.33
CA VAL A 579 7.88 0.33 -36.25
C VAL A 579 6.67 1.22 -35.94
N SER A 580 5.53 0.98 -36.59
CA SER A 580 4.32 1.78 -36.44
C SER A 580 3.15 1.05 -35.77
N GLY A 581 3.38 -0.16 -35.24
CA GLY A 581 2.36 -0.91 -34.51
C GLY A 581 2.19 -0.39 -33.09
N ASP A 582 0.94 -0.31 -32.64
CA ASP A 582 0.58 -0.08 -31.25
C ASP A 582 0.03 -1.37 -30.61
N VAL A 583 0.17 -1.45 -29.29
CA VAL A 583 -0.46 -2.46 -28.44
C VAL A 583 -1.45 -1.76 -27.52
N THR A 584 -2.71 -2.18 -27.56
CA THR A 584 -3.75 -1.72 -26.64
C THR A 584 -3.81 -2.66 -25.45
N PHE A 585 -3.62 -2.14 -24.24
CA PHE A 585 -3.79 -2.87 -22.98
C PHE A 585 -5.15 -2.54 -22.34
N ASN A 586 -5.81 -3.56 -21.78
CA ASN A 586 -6.90 -3.38 -20.83
C ASN A 586 -6.82 -4.40 -19.68
N VAL A 587 -7.52 -4.11 -18.58
CA VAL A 587 -7.42 -4.86 -17.33
C VAL A 587 -8.79 -5.22 -16.78
N SER A 588 -8.94 -6.44 -16.27
CA SER A 588 -10.18 -6.88 -15.60
C SER A 588 -10.27 -6.35 -14.16
N MET A 589 -11.45 -6.47 -13.57
CA MET A 589 -11.57 -6.45 -12.10
C MET A 589 -10.96 -7.73 -11.51
N LEU A 590 -10.58 -7.68 -10.24
CA LEU A 590 -10.08 -8.85 -9.51
C LEU A 590 -11.22 -9.70 -8.95
N MET A 591 -11.00 -11.01 -8.86
CA MET A 591 -11.91 -11.96 -8.19
C MET A 591 -11.14 -12.74 -7.14
N GLY A 592 -11.60 -12.69 -5.88
CA GLY A 592 -10.97 -13.41 -4.77
C GLY A 592 -11.57 -14.80 -4.58
N GLY A 593 -10.71 -15.82 -4.51
CA GLY A 593 -11.10 -17.18 -4.12
C GLY A 593 -11.44 -17.30 -2.61
N PRO A 594 -11.83 -18.50 -2.15
CA PRO A 594 -11.88 -18.81 -0.73
C PRO A 594 -10.46 -18.86 -0.13
N PRO A 595 -10.29 -18.65 1.20
CA PRO A 595 -9.05 -18.95 1.89
C PRO A 595 -8.69 -20.43 1.79
N GLY A 596 -7.41 -20.73 1.81
CA GLY A 596 -6.93 -22.11 1.91
C GLY A 596 -5.41 -22.19 2.07
N VAL A 597 -4.92 -23.44 2.16
CA VAL A 597 -3.49 -23.73 2.28
C VAL A 597 -2.73 -23.18 1.05
N PRO A 598 -1.59 -22.48 1.24
CA PRO A 598 -0.83 -21.92 0.12
C PRO A 598 -0.41 -22.98 -0.90
N GLY A 599 -0.95 -22.87 -2.12
CA GLY A 599 -0.41 -23.61 -3.27
C GLY A 599 1.03 -23.17 -3.55
N ALA A 600 1.87 -24.09 -4.04
CA ALA A 600 3.26 -23.79 -4.38
C ALA A 600 3.36 -22.58 -5.34
N VAL A 601 4.13 -21.56 -4.97
CA VAL A 601 4.48 -20.47 -5.90
C VAL A 601 5.54 -21.02 -6.85
N PRO A 602 5.38 -20.91 -8.18
CA PRO A 602 6.41 -21.33 -9.12
C PRO A 602 7.75 -20.62 -8.83
N PRO A 603 8.89 -21.33 -8.94
CA PRO A 603 10.19 -20.72 -8.69
C PRO A 603 10.46 -19.59 -9.69
N ARG A 604 10.97 -18.47 -9.17
CA ARG A 604 11.35 -17.31 -9.98
C ARG A 604 12.80 -17.48 -10.41
N ASP A 605 13.03 -17.69 -11.70
CA ASP A 605 14.40 -17.74 -12.26
C ASP A 605 14.90 -16.31 -12.49
N ILE A 606 15.36 -15.69 -11.39
CA ILE A 606 15.89 -14.33 -11.31
C ILE A 606 17.34 -14.42 -10.86
N ARG A 607 18.23 -13.72 -11.55
CA ARG A 607 19.67 -13.67 -11.26
C ARG A 607 20.02 -12.28 -10.73
N ARG A 608 20.55 -12.20 -9.51
CA ARG A 608 20.81 -10.93 -8.80
C ARG A 608 22.30 -10.68 -8.59
N ALA A 609 23.12 -11.07 -9.58
CA ALA A 609 24.54 -10.76 -9.64
C ALA A 609 24.82 -9.26 -9.59
N ARG A 610 25.94 -8.89 -8.96
CA ARG A 610 26.53 -7.55 -9.00
C ARG A 610 27.13 -7.31 -10.38
N THR A 611 26.40 -6.65 -11.28
CA THR A 611 26.90 -6.31 -12.63
C THR A 611 27.30 -4.84 -12.72
N ARG A 612 28.15 -4.50 -13.70
CA ARG A 612 28.56 -3.11 -13.94
C ARG A 612 27.38 -2.19 -14.25
N ALA A 613 26.36 -2.70 -14.95
CA ALA A 613 25.14 -1.97 -15.24
C ALA A 613 24.33 -1.62 -13.98
N ALA A 614 24.23 -2.54 -13.01
CA ALA A 614 23.56 -2.25 -11.73
C ALA A 614 24.27 -1.09 -11.01
N THR A 615 25.59 -1.19 -10.86
CA THR A 615 26.42 -0.16 -10.22
C THR A 615 26.40 1.16 -10.99
N ALA A 616 26.30 1.14 -12.32
CA ALA A 616 26.16 2.36 -13.13
C ALA A 616 24.82 3.08 -12.88
N ILE A 617 23.72 2.33 -12.69
CA ILE A 617 22.41 2.90 -12.36
C ILE A 617 22.42 3.46 -10.93
N THR A 618 22.91 2.70 -9.95
CA THR A 618 23.03 3.17 -8.56
C THR A 618 23.92 4.43 -8.46
N GLY A 619 25.10 4.40 -9.09
CA GLY A 619 26.02 5.55 -9.11
C GLY A 619 25.49 6.78 -9.83
N ALA A 620 24.58 6.64 -10.79
CA ALA A 620 23.88 7.77 -11.42
C ALA A 620 22.86 8.40 -10.46
N ALA A 621 22.13 7.58 -9.69
CA ALA A 621 21.25 8.05 -8.62
C ALA A 621 22.06 8.81 -7.54
N ASP A 622 23.18 8.23 -7.09
CA ASP A 622 24.09 8.86 -6.13
C ASP A 622 24.66 10.19 -6.63
N SER A 623 25.07 10.24 -7.89
CA SER A 623 25.58 11.47 -8.51
C SER A 623 24.53 12.59 -8.54
N ARG A 624 23.26 12.24 -8.79
CA ARG A 624 22.13 13.19 -8.68
C ARG A 624 21.94 13.70 -7.25
N ARG A 625 21.97 12.80 -6.26
CA ARG A 625 21.85 13.14 -4.83
C ARG A 625 23.00 14.05 -4.37
N ALA A 626 24.23 13.70 -4.74
CA ALA A 626 25.43 14.50 -4.45
C ALA A 626 25.38 15.89 -5.10
N ALA A 627 24.94 16.00 -6.35
CA ALA A 627 24.78 17.28 -7.03
C ALA A 627 23.74 18.19 -6.33
N HIS A 628 22.64 17.62 -5.81
CA HIS A 628 21.65 18.36 -5.04
C HIS A 628 22.24 18.87 -3.72
N ILE A 629 22.91 18.01 -2.94
CA ILE A 629 23.56 18.38 -1.67
C ILE A 629 24.64 19.46 -1.89
N ILE A 630 25.46 19.33 -2.94
CA ILE A 630 26.48 20.32 -3.29
C ILE A 630 25.83 21.67 -3.65
N ASN A 631 24.74 21.68 -4.40
CA ASN A 631 24.05 22.92 -4.80
C ASN A 631 23.24 23.56 -3.65
N GLU A 632 22.80 22.81 -2.64
CA GLU A 632 22.08 23.36 -1.49
C GLU A 632 22.99 23.77 -0.33
N GLN A 633 24.05 23.01 -0.04
CA GLN A 633 24.98 23.32 1.06
C GLN A 633 26.09 24.30 0.67
N LEU A 634 26.48 24.33 -0.61
CA LEU A 634 27.30 25.41 -1.14
C LEU A 634 26.41 26.31 -1.99
N MET A 635 26.08 27.48 -1.43
CA MET A 635 25.74 28.67 -2.23
C MET A 635 26.95 29.12 -3.06
N ARG A 636 27.37 28.27 -4.00
CA ARG A 636 28.21 28.68 -5.12
C ARG A 636 27.31 29.48 -6.05
N PRO A 637 27.75 30.66 -6.51
CA PRO A 637 27.07 31.33 -7.60
C PRO A 637 26.96 30.34 -8.77
N THR A 638 25.75 30.17 -9.28
CA THR A 638 25.54 29.34 -10.47
C THR A 638 26.29 29.98 -11.65
N LEU A 639 26.54 29.21 -12.70
CA LEU A 639 27.31 29.65 -13.88
C LEU A 639 26.60 30.74 -14.74
N ILE A 640 25.64 31.45 -14.17
CA ILE A 640 24.98 32.65 -14.69
C ILE A 640 25.88 33.88 -14.50
N ASP A 641 26.79 33.88 -13.50
CA ASP A 641 27.73 34.98 -13.23
C ASP A 641 28.98 34.98 -14.13
N PHE A 642 29.12 34.00 -15.03
CA PHE A 642 30.12 34.03 -16.09
C PHE A 642 29.44 34.25 -17.44
N GLY A 643 29.80 35.35 -18.12
CA GLY A 643 29.16 35.79 -19.35
C GLY A 643 29.22 34.77 -20.50
N PRO A 644 28.40 34.95 -21.55
CA PRO A 644 28.19 33.96 -22.59
C PRO A 644 29.50 33.53 -23.26
N LEU A 645 29.73 32.22 -23.30
CA LEU A 645 30.81 31.62 -24.09
C LEU A 645 30.66 32.02 -25.57
N PRO A 646 31.73 32.44 -26.25
CA PRO A 646 31.66 32.85 -27.65
C PRO A 646 31.14 31.71 -28.54
N GLN A 647 30.03 31.95 -29.25
CA GLN A 647 29.46 30.97 -30.18
C GLN A 647 30.33 30.82 -31.44
N GLY A 648 31.19 29.80 -31.43
CA GLY A 648 31.93 29.35 -32.61
C GLY A 648 31.04 28.63 -33.63
N THR A 649 30.44 29.41 -34.53
CA THR A 649 30.08 29.05 -35.92
C THR A 649 29.74 27.59 -36.27
N GLY A 650 28.45 27.34 -36.57
CA GLY A 650 28.10 26.68 -37.84
C GLY A 650 27.43 25.30 -37.83
N ALA A 651 26.13 25.25 -37.48
CA ALA A 651 25.18 24.31 -38.07
C ALA A 651 23.73 24.82 -37.94
N THR A 652 23.21 25.49 -38.96
CA THR A 652 21.86 26.09 -38.95
C THR A 652 20.76 25.05 -39.19
N ILE A 653 20.24 24.46 -38.10
CA ILE A 653 18.97 23.73 -38.16
C ILE A 653 17.82 24.75 -38.19
N ARG A 654 17.18 24.91 -39.35
CA ARG A 654 15.95 25.70 -39.49
C ARG A 654 14.78 24.99 -38.78
N GLN A 655 14.41 25.46 -37.59
CA GLN A 655 13.05 25.23 -37.09
C GLN A 655 12.07 26.15 -37.85
N PRO A 656 10.91 25.64 -38.31
CA PRO A 656 9.83 26.48 -38.79
C PRO A 656 9.16 27.18 -37.60
N SER A 657 9.17 28.52 -37.59
CA SER A 657 8.49 29.34 -36.60
C SER A 657 6.97 29.14 -36.68
N ARG A 658 6.35 28.56 -35.65
CA ARG A 658 4.90 28.48 -35.53
C ARG A 658 4.40 29.72 -34.79
N THR A 659 3.95 30.71 -35.55
CA THR A 659 3.41 31.97 -35.01
C THR A 659 2.06 31.71 -34.35
N GLU A 660 1.99 31.79 -33.02
CA GLU A 660 0.74 31.72 -32.29
C GLU A 660 0.11 33.13 -32.24
N ILE A 661 -1.03 33.30 -32.91
CA ILE A 661 -1.73 34.58 -33.03
C ILE A 661 -2.68 34.71 -31.83
N ILE A 662 -2.35 35.61 -30.90
CA ILE A 662 -3.23 36.00 -29.79
C ILE A 662 -4.06 37.23 -30.23
N PRO A 663 -5.40 37.15 -30.33
CA PRO A 663 -6.23 38.33 -30.58
C PRO A 663 -6.49 39.10 -29.28
N ALA A 664 -5.96 40.31 -29.19
CA ALA A 664 -6.53 41.40 -28.37
C ALA A 664 -7.38 42.30 -29.30
N ALA A 665 -8.40 43.05 -28.86
CA ALA A 665 -9.00 43.26 -27.54
C ALA A 665 -10.55 43.12 -27.66
N VAL A 666 -11.44 43.50 -26.73
CA VAL A 666 -11.74 44.86 -26.20
C VAL A 666 -12.67 44.67 -25.00
N GLY A 667 -12.52 45.46 -23.92
CA GLY A 667 -13.51 45.45 -22.83
C GLY A 667 -13.04 45.94 -21.46
N ALA A 668 -12.28 47.04 -21.39
CA ALA A 668 -12.01 47.70 -20.10
C ALA A 668 -13.21 48.59 -19.71
N VAL A 669 -13.73 48.40 -18.49
CA VAL A 669 -14.52 49.40 -17.77
C VAL A 669 -14.09 49.37 -16.31
N ASP A 670 -13.63 50.51 -15.81
CA ASP A 670 -13.21 50.73 -14.42
C ASP A 670 -14.39 50.70 -13.43
N GLY A 671 -14.12 50.61 -12.12
CA GLY A 671 -15.09 51.09 -11.14
C GLY A 671 -15.03 50.52 -9.72
N ASN A 672 -14.01 50.92 -8.97
CA ASN A 672 -13.97 51.21 -7.53
C ASN A 672 -15.18 50.94 -6.60
N ASN A 673 -14.82 50.71 -5.32
CA ASN A 673 -15.52 50.98 -4.06
C ASN A 673 -16.44 49.86 -3.47
N PRO A 674 -16.61 49.83 -2.13
CA PRO A 674 -15.56 50.10 -1.12
C PRO A 674 -15.60 49.14 0.09
N PHE A 675 -14.53 49.16 0.88
CA PHE A 675 -14.55 48.67 2.26
C PHE A 675 -15.28 49.68 3.16
N ILE A 676 -16.37 49.26 3.81
CA ILE A 676 -16.99 49.99 4.94
C ILE A 676 -17.21 48.99 6.07
N PRO A 677 -16.63 49.20 7.27
CA PRO A 677 -17.02 48.48 8.46
C PRO A 677 -18.25 49.16 9.07
N ASP A 678 -19.32 48.41 9.37
CA ASP A 678 -20.32 48.91 10.31
C ASP A 678 -21.01 47.80 11.10
N ALA A 679 -21.52 48.18 12.27
CA ALA A 679 -22.03 47.28 13.30
C ALA A 679 -23.54 47.01 13.21
N ASP A 680 -24.01 46.10 14.07
CA ASP A 680 -25.40 45.94 14.52
C ASP A 680 -26.54 45.89 13.48
N VAL A 681 -26.88 44.69 12.99
CA VAL A 681 -28.30 44.34 12.73
C VAL A 681 -28.66 42.89 13.13
N ALA A 682 -29.52 42.82 14.15
CA ALA A 682 -30.55 41.80 14.43
C ALA A 682 -30.18 40.35 14.81
N ASN A 683 -30.44 40.06 16.09
CA ASN A 683 -30.80 38.73 16.62
C ASN A 683 -31.85 38.00 15.75
N ARG A 684 -31.65 36.70 15.50
CA ARG A 684 -32.71 35.76 15.09
C ARG A 684 -32.88 34.66 16.13
N THR A 685 -33.66 34.96 17.17
CA THR A 685 -34.20 33.96 18.10
C THR A 685 -35.30 33.16 17.43
N GLY A 686 -35.03 31.90 17.10
CA GLY A 686 -36.03 30.92 16.63
C GLY A 686 -36.52 30.03 17.78
N ALA A 687 -37.81 29.69 17.80
CA ALA A 687 -38.42 28.91 18.88
C ALA A 687 -38.03 27.42 18.81
N ALA A 688 -37.69 26.84 19.96
CA ALA A 688 -37.53 25.39 20.11
C ALA A 688 -38.91 24.70 20.11
N VAL A 689 -39.07 23.67 19.28
CA VAL A 689 -40.39 23.06 18.99
C VAL A 689 -40.92 22.14 20.11
N ASN A 690 -40.05 21.63 21.01
CA ASN A 690 -40.46 20.72 22.08
C ASN A 690 -40.20 21.32 23.46
N GLY A 691 -41.11 22.18 23.90
CA GLY A 691 -41.08 22.77 25.24
C GLY A 691 -41.21 21.71 26.34
N GLY A 692 -40.34 21.80 27.35
CA GLY A 692 -40.36 20.95 28.54
C GLY A 692 -39.64 21.63 29.69
N VAL A 693 -40.40 22.09 30.69
CA VAL A 693 -39.86 22.59 31.96
C VAL A 693 -40.07 21.51 33.01
N ALA A 694 -38.99 21.04 33.64
CA ALA A 694 -39.05 20.06 34.70
C ALA A 694 -38.05 20.42 35.81
N ASN A 695 -38.55 21.06 36.87
CA ASN A 695 -37.80 21.23 38.12
C ASN A 695 -37.83 19.90 38.90
N GLY A 696 -36.69 19.47 39.43
CA GLY A 696 -36.54 18.21 40.18
C GLY A 696 -35.33 18.23 41.12
N PRO A 697 -35.32 17.42 42.20
CA PRO A 697 -34.61 17.77 43.43
C PRO A 697 -33.13 17.35 43.48
N ALA A 698 -32.35 18.05 44.31
CA ALA A 698 -30.98 17.70 44.65
C ALA A 698 -30.91 16.56 45.70
N ALA A 699 -29.93 15.67 45.53
CA ALA A 699 -29.51 14.67 46.51
C ALA A 699 -27.97 14.49 46.43
N PRO A 700 -27.29 14.07 47.51
CA PRO A 700 -25.95 14.59 47.81
C PRO A 700 -24.77 13.91 47.11
N VAL A 701 -23.78 14.76 46.78
CA VAL A 701 -22.43 14.40 46.34
C VAL A 701 -21.66 13.69 47.47
N ARG A 702 -20.99 12.58 47.16
CA ARG A 702 -20.05 11.93 48.08
C ARG A 702 -18.67 12.59 48.00
N ILE A 703 -18.44 13.59 48.85
CA ILE A 703 -17.13 14.25 48.99
C ILE A 703 -16.21 13.39 49.87
N GLU A 704 -15.19 12.78 49.28
CA GLU A 704 -14.10 12.17 50.07
C GLU A 704 -13.06 13.24 50.44
N ASN A 705 -13.29 13.88 51.59
CA ASN A 705 -12.37 14.86 52.16
C ASN A 705 -11.04 14.20 52.59
N ARG A 706 -10.02 14.22 51.73
CA ARG A 706 -8.62 14.11 52.18
C ARG A 706 -8.17 15.42 52.83
N ARG A 707 -8.55 15.61 54.09
CA ARG A 707 -7.88 16.56 54.99
C ARG A 707 -6.53 15.95 55.40
N ASP A 708 -5.44 16.50 54.88
CA ASP A 708 -4.16 16.59 55.60
C ASP A 708 -3.18 17.55 54.91
N ARG A 709 -3.32 18.85 55.21
CA ARG A 709 -2.21 19.82 55.22
C ARG A 709 -2.40 20.75 56.42
N GLY A 710 -1.32 20.97 57.16
CA GLY A 710 -1.32 21.51 58.52
C GLY A 710 -1.68 23.00 58.69
N PRO A 711 -1.66 23.50 59.94
CA PRO A 711 -2.25 24.78 60.30
C PRO A 711 -1.44 25.99 59.83
N ARG A 712 -2.15 27.02 59.34
CA ARG A 712 -1.64 28.39 59.21
C ARG A 712 -2.22 29.29 60.31
N PRO A 713 -1.45 30.25 60.85
CA PRO A 713 -1.84 31.07 62.00
C PRO A 713 -2.96 32.09 61.66
N PRO A 714 -3.71 32.57 62.67
CA PRO A 714 -4.90 33.37 62.46
C PRO A 714 -4.59 34.83 62.08
N ARG A 715 -5.41 35.42 61.21
CA ARG A 715 -5.44 36.87 60.96
C ARG A 715 -6.74 37.45 61.51
N ALA A 716 -6.63 38.58 62.22
CA ALA A 716 -7.73 39.20 62.96
C ALA A 716 -8.91 39.61 62.06
N GLY A 717 -10.12 39.52 62.59
CA GLY A 717 -11.37 39.67 61.84
C GLY A 717 -11.96 41.08 61.81
N ARG A 718 -13.20 41.18 61.32
CA ARG A 718 -14.09 42.34 61.53
C ARG A 718 -15.54 41.86 61.62
N ALA A 719 -16.32 42.50 62.49
CA ALA A 719 -17.65 42.05 62.90
C ALA A 719 -18.78 42.52 61.97
N GLY A 720 -19.94 41.83 62.04
CA GLY A 720 -21.20 42.21 61.41
C GLY A 720 -22.36 41.32 61.87
N PHE A 721 -23.28 41.90 62.65
CA PHE A 721 -24.61 41.42 63.08
C PHE A 721 -25.42 40.77 61.92
N GLY A 722 -26.40 39.87 62.09
CA GLY A 722 -27.21 39.30 63.20
C GLY A 722 -28.51 38.74 62.57
N GLY A 723 -29.38 37.89 63.14
CA GLY A 723 -29.49 37.19 64.42
C GLY A 723 -30.70 36.21 64.37
N ALA A 724 -31.23 35.79 65.54
CA ALA A 724 -32.53 35.09 65.74
C ALA A 724 -32.73 33.63 65.25
N MET A 725 -32.35 32.68 66.15
CA MET A 725 -33.10 31.53 66.71
C MET A 725 -34.64 31.39 66.42
N PRO A 726 -35.31 30.21 66.64
CA PRO A 726 -34.93 29.12 67.57
C PRO A 726 -35.20 27.63 67.20
N ALA A 727 -34.54 26.74 67.96
CA ALA A 727 -34.99 25.43 68.50
C ALA A 727 -35.50 24.28 67.59
N GLY A 728 -34.75 23.15 67.63
CA GLY A 728 -35.19 21.79 67.26
C GLY A 728 -34.37 20.74 68.04
N ARG A 729 -35.03 19.75 68.67
CA ARG A 729 -34.51 18.99 69.84
C ARG A 729 -34.43 17.47 69.60
N GLY A 730 -33.37 16.82 70.12
CA GLY A 730 -33.20 15.36 70.18
C GLY A 730 -32.62 14.76 68.90
N GLY A 731 -31.81 13.69 68.90
CA GLY A 731 -31.49 12.67 69.91
C GLY A 731 -31.43 11.33 69.19
N GLY A 732 -30.24 10.77 68.92
CA GLY A 732 -29.72 9.61 69.65
C GLY A 732 -29.28 8.51 68.67
N PRO A 733 -28.26 7.67 68.98
CA PRO A 733 -27.68 6.74 68.02
C PRO A 733 -28.31 5.34 68.05
N ALA A 734 -28.26 4.61 66.92
CA ALA A 734 -28.68 3.20 66.86
C ALA A 734 -27.76 2.33 65.98
N ALA A 735 -27.10 1.38 66.66
CA ALA A 735 -26.70 0.01 66.29
C ALA A 735 -26.16 -0.39 64.88
N PRO A 736 -25.21 -1.34 64.81
CA PRO A 736 -24.67 -1.88 63.56
C PRO A 736 -25.51 -3.05 62.99
N ILE A 737 -25.41 -3.27 61.68
CA ILE A 737 -26.04 -4.38 60.94
C ILE A 737 -24.98 -5.46 60.61
N PRO A 738 -25.27 -6.77 60.75
CA PRO A 738 -24.27 -7.85 60.75
C PRO A 738 -23.76 -8.27 59.35
N PRO A 739 -22.64 -9.04 59.28
CA PRO A 739 -22.12 -9.55 58.02
C PRO A 739 -23.00 -10.64 57.41
N VAL A 740 -23.36 -10.50 56.13
CA VAL A 740 -24.03 -11.55 55.37
C VAL A 740 -22.98 -12.46 54.72
N GLY A 741 -23.11 -13.77 54.93
CA GLY A 741 -22.12 -14.76 54.55
C GLY A 741 -22.01 -15.05 53.06
N ALA A 742 -20.92 -15.71 52.69
CA ALA A 742 -20.68 -16.19 51.33
C ALA A 742 -21.69 -17.28 50.94
N ASN A 743 -22.32 -17.12 49.78
CA ASN A 743 -23.00 -18.21 49.07
C ASN A 743 -22.44 -18.26 47.65
N VAL A 744 -21.62 -19.27 47.39
CA VAL A 744 -21.09 -19.59 46.06
C VAL A 744 -22.12 -20.47 45.35
N PRO A 745 -22.66 -20.10 44.17
CA PRO A 745 -23.48 -21.01 43.38
C PRO A 745 -22.62 -22.18 42.88
N ALA A 746 -23.07 -23.40 43.13
CA ALA A 746 -22.40 -24.60 42.63
C ALA A 746 -22.40 -24.64 41.10
N ALA A 747 -21.31 -25.15 40.50
CA ALA A 747 -21.22 -25.36 39.06
C ALA A 747 -22.24 -26.41 38.58
N PRO A 748 -22.84 -26.25 37.38
CA PRO A 748 -23.72 -27.26 36.81
C PRO A 748 -22.93 -28.54 36.50
N ASN A 749 -23.42 -29.66 37.03
CA ASN A 749 -22.80 -30.97 36.92
C ASN A 749 -23.02 -31.55 35.51
N ILE A 750 -22.00 -31.51 34.65
CA ILE A 750 -22.06 -32.06 33.29
C ILE A 750 -21.74 -33.57 33.36
N PRO A 751 -22.60 -34.47 32.83
CA PRO A 751 -22.31 -35.90 32.82
C PRO A 751 -21.11 -36.22 31.91
N PRO A 752 -20.30 -37.26 32.25
CA PRO A 752 -19.11 -37.59 31.48
C PRO A 752 -19.45 -38.05 30.06
N VAL A 753 -18.72 -37.51 29.08
CA VAL A 753 -18.78 -37.91 27.67
C VAL A 753 -18.20 -39.33 27.53
N PRO A 754 -18.86 -40.25 26.81
CA PRO A 754 -18.31 -41.60 26.59
C PRO A 754 -17.02 -41.56 25.75
N PRO A 755 -16.08 -42.49 25.97
CA PRO A 755 -14.81 -42.50 25.24
C PRO A 755 -15.01 -42.75 23.74
N VAL A 756 -14.34 -41.93 22.93
CA VAL A 756 -14.28 -42.09 21.47
C VAL A 756 -13.47 -43.36 21.13
N PRO A 757 -13.97 -44.26 20.26
CA PRO A 757 -13.20 -45.44 19.86
C PRO A 757 -11.97 -45.04 19.03
N PRO A 758 -10.83 -45.75 19.16
CA PRO A 758 -9.62 -45.43 18.41
C PRO A 758 -9.82 -45.63 16.90
N ALA A 759 -9.24 -44.72 16.11
CA ALA A 759 -9.29 -44.80 14.66
C ALA A 759 -8.57 -46.07 14.13
N PRO A 760 -9.09 -46.73 13.09
CA PRO A 760 -8.42 -47.89 12.49
C PRO A 760 -7.12 -47.48 11.77
N PRO A 761 -6.10 -48.35 11.74
CA PRO A 761 -4.83 -48.05 11.10
C PRO A 761 -4.94 -48.00 9.57
N ASN A 762 -4.22 -47.06 8.95
CA ASN A 762 -4.12 -46.94 7.50
C ASN A 762 -3.52 -48.21 6.86
N LEU A 763 -4.24 -48.80 5.90
CA LEU A 763 -3.71 -49.75 4.93
C LEU A 763 -3.44 -49.04 3.59
N PRO A 764 -2.33 -49.34 2.90
CA PRO A 764 -1.99 -48.71 1.62
C PRO A 764 -2.77 -49.38 0.47
N SER A 765 -3.64 -48.62 -0.20
CA SER A 765 -4.28 -49.06 -1.44
C SER A 765 -3.37 -48.85 -2.66
N GLN A 766 -2.66 -49.90 -3.06
CA GLN A 766 -2.26 -50.04 -4.47
C GLN A 766 -3.52 -50.18 -5.35
N GLY A 767 -3.44 -49.66 -6.58
CA GLY A 767 -4.63 -49.42 -7.40
C GLY A 767 -5.06 -50.55 -8.34
N ALA A 768 -6.28 -50.40 -8.84
CA ALA A 768 -6.81 -50.89 -10.12
C ALA A 768 -8.00 -49.96 -10.48
N GLY A 769 -8.34 -49.66 -11.74
CA GLY A 769 -7.83 -50.18 -13.01
C GLY A 769 -8.98 -50.80 -13.83
N ALA A 770 -9.19 -50.29 -15.07
CA ALA A 770 -10.22 -50.68 -16.05
C ALA A 770 -11.68 -50.37 -15.69
N GLY A 771 -12.60 -50.10 -16.62
CA GLY A 771 -12.58 -49.96 -18.10
C GLY A 771 -13.95 -49.34 -18.53
N ASN A 772 -14.46 -49.33 -19.76
CA ASN A 772 -14.05 -49.69 -21.14
C ASN A 772 -15.22 -49.21 -22.07
N ASN A 773 -15.15 -48.97 -23.39
CA ASN A 773 -14.13 -49.10 -24.46
C ASN A 773 -13.97 -47.70 -25.15
N GLY A 774 -13.64 -47.45 -26.42
CA GLY A 774 -13.26 -48.21 -27.64
C GLY A 774 -13.50 -47.32 -28.89
N THR A 775 -12.85 -47.41 -30.05
CA THR A 775 -11.78 -48.26 -30.63
C THR A 775 -11.16 -47.51 -31.83
N GLY A 776 -9.83 -47.43 -32.01
CA GLY A 776 -9.04 -48.32 -32.89
C GLY A 776 -8.19 -47.47 -33.88
N ALA A 777 -7.08 -47.89 -34.49
CA ALA A 777 -6.33 -49.15 -34.39
C ALA A 777 -4.83 -48.96 -34.77
N ALA A 778 -3.94 -49.78 -34.17
CA ALA A 778 -2.82 -50.60 -34.73
C ALA A 778 -1.87 -50.06 -35.86
N ALA A 779 -0.61 -50.48 -36.01
CA ALA A 779 0.27 -51.48 -35.35
C ALA A 779 1.76 -51.03 -35.49
N ALA A 780 2.66 -51.16 -34.50
CA ALA A 780 3.45 -52.33 -34.07
C ALA A 780 4.61 -52.78 -34.99
N ASN A 781 5.86 -52.75 -34.48
CA ASN A 781 6.70 -53.95 -34.32
C ASN A 781 7.98 -53.75 -33.47
N GLN A 782 8.55 -54.88 -33.02
CA GLN A 782 9.55 -55.03 -31.95
C GLN A 782 10.99 -55.22 -32.49
N ALA A 783 12.02 -55.09 -31.63
CA ALA A 783 12.85 -56.23 -31.17
C ALA A 783 14.14 -55.83 -30.39
N ASN A 784 14.52 -56.68 -29.44
CA ASN A 784 15.78 -56.69 -28.67
C ASN A 784 17.03 -56.97 -29.53
N ALA A 785 18.24 -56.62 -29.07
CA ALA A 785 19.16 -57.56 -28.39
C ALA A 785 20.65 -57.13 -28.30
N GLN A 786 21.21 -57.32 -27.09
CA GLN A 786 22.55 -57.84 -26.75
C GLN A 786 23.86 -57.09 -27.11
N ALA A 787 24.84 -57.30 -26.23
CA ALA A 787 26.20 -56.79 -26.27
C ALA A 787 27.20 -57.83 -26.80
N SER A 788 28.40 -57.39 -27.18
CA SER A 788 29.60 -58.25 -27.20
C SER A 788 30.89 -57.45 -26.96
N ASN A 789 31.91 -58.15 -26.47
CA ASN A 789 33.19 -57.64 -25.94
C ASN A 789 34.36 -57.82 -26.94
N SER A 790 35.56 -57.43 -26.50
CA SER A 790 36.91 -57.60 -27.11
C SER A 790 37.34 -56.49 -28.08
N SER A 791 38.60 -56.03 -28.13
CA SER A 791 39.88 -56.39 -27.44
C SER A 791 40.67 -55.08 -27.19
N ASN A 792 41.39 -54.82 -26.09
CA ASN A 792 42.47 -55.52 -25.38
C ASN A 792 43.86 -55.56 -26.06
N SER A 793 44.60 -54.45 -26.00
CA SER A 793 46.09 -54.34 -25.95
C SER A 793 46.45 -52.84 -25.83
N GLY A 794 47.33 -52.34 -24.97
CA GLY A 794 48.12 -52.89 -23.86
C GLY A 794 49.11 -51.80 -23.39
N GLY A 795 49.63 -51.85 -22.15
CA GLY A 795 50.69 -50.91 -21.69
C GLY A 795 50.39 -50.12 -20.41
N THR A 796 50.50 -50.79 -19.27
CA THR A 796 50.73 -50.22 -17.92
C THR A 796 52.19 -49.76 -17.73
N PRO A 797 52.60 -49.17 -16.58
CA PRO A 797 51.92 -48.19 -15.71
C PRO A 797 52.86 -47.00 -15.31
N GLY A 798 52.35 -45.99 -14.60
CA GLY A 798 53.15 -44.78 -14.25
C GLY A 798 52.76 -44.01 -12.98
N VAL A 799 52.69 -44.70 -11.83
CA VAL A 799 52.92 -44.19 -10.45
C VAL A 799 52.01 -43.07 -9.86
N THR A 800 51.65 -43.31 -8.60
CA THR A 800 50.86 -42.51 -7.64
C THR A 800 51.60 -41.34 -6.97
N SER A 801 50.89 -40.23 -6.69
CA SER A 801 50.94 -39.37 -5.46
C SER A 801 50.43 -37.95 -5.81
N ALA A 802 49.31 -37.46 -5.26
CA ALA A 802 49.14 -36.84 -3.93
C ALA A 802 49.48 -35.32 -3.90
N ASP A 803 48.59 -34.56 -3.25
CA ASP A 803 48.69 -33.20 -2.70
C ASP A 803 49.13 -32.03 -3.62
N VAL A 804 48.17 -31.17 -3.99
CA VAL A 804 47.85 -29.85 -3.35
C VAL A 804 46.36 -29.58 -3.52
#